data_AF-A0A432TMG6-F1
#
_entry.id   AF-A0A432TMG6-F1
#
_cell.length_a   1.000
_cell.length_b   1.000
_cell.length_c   1.000
_cell.angle_alpha   90.00
_cell.angle_beta   90.00
_cell.angle_gamma   90.00
#
_symmetry.space_group_name_H-M   'P 1'
#
loop_
_entity.id
_entity.type
_entity.pdbx_description
1 polymer ?
#
loop_
_entity_poly.entity_id
_entity_poly.type
_entity_poly.pdbx_seq_one_letter_code
_entity_poly.pdbx_strand_id
1 'polypeptide(L)'
;MELEQAYLNKGKDYTPRTQHLDKQGRAKFVNHLILESSPYLLQHAHNPVNWYGFSDEAFDKAKAENKPIFISIGYATCHWCHVMEEESFDDVEVAKFLNKHFISIKVDREIRPDVDATYMNVSQLINGSGGWPLNAVILPDGKAFFAGTYFPKPQLLDILSQIQTLWKNEKDSVINQANEIDNILNKAEAKTQSSIDKSIIPKAIQALLSNFDEMEGGFGEAPKFPHESMLLLLIDEQKRNPNDEQLNAITATLDIMASGGFYDTLGGGFHRYSTDNTWLIPHFEKMLYNQAQLSLVYTRAYQLTHKPLYRRIAQQTLNYVLKEMQDINGGFFSATDADSEGEEGTFFVWSISEIKRVLNKDEFKRFNQWFDLSSHTDFEGNHVIRFRDINDVNVADYKQIDALLIKLYNVRIKREPPLTDNKVLLSWNALMIPSLLEAGEVFSEEKYTDAGLALANYLESFNKNNQLYRVSINSKLETNALFEDYAYLANAYLSVFDQTHEKIWLNRTVQLVNTMNEKFWDKEQFGYNMTNNNKYLNARYKESYDGAIPSANGIAYQVLVKLNNRTAEPAFIQRAKQLLGAFSADISQDPYSYSSFILGFNNATFTEIANVQYAYQGRIRVQTQTLKNNEIAINLDLNPLWHVNSNQPLQDSLIATKVNNMDVEHWTITKASYPKGKLAKLGFSKDKISIYKDQVSIKLSLSQRSKDYVKPSLSLTLQACSDKVCLPPTTLTLKP
;
A
#
# COMPACT_ATOMS: atom_id res chain seq x y z
N MET A 1 -39.62 -4.38 -15.00
CA MET A 1 -39.68 -3.04 -15.62
C MET A 1 -38.44 -2.22 -15.31
N GLU A 2 -38.00 -2.12 -14.05
CA GLU A 2 -36.82 -1.31 -13.69
C GLU A 2 -35.49 -1.85 -14.25
N LEU A 3 -35.22 -3.16 -14.13
CA LEU A 3 -33.97 -3.77 -14.61
C LEU A 3 -33.82 -3.76 -16.14
N GLU A 4 -34.91 -4.05 -16.87
CA GLU A 4 -34.89 -4.01 -18.34
C GLU A 4 -34.67 -2.58 -18.84
N GLN A 5 -35.29 -1.58 -18.19
CA GLN A 5 -35.04 -0.18 -18.51
C GLN A 5 -33.59 0.22 -18.20
N ALA A 6 -33.04 -0.24 -17.07
CA ALA A 6 -31.63 0.00 -16.74
C ALA A 6 -30.68 -0.61 -17.78
N TYR A 7 -30.96 -1.82 -18.27
CA TYR A 7 -30.20 -2.45 -19.36
C TYR A 7 -30.27 -1.61 -20.65
N LEU A 8 -31.48 -1.18 -21.06
CA LEU A 8 -31.65 -0.29 -22.22
C LEU A 8 -30.90 1.04 -22.07
N ASN A 9 -30.80 1.56 -20.85
CA ASN A 9 -30.11 2.81 -20.54
C ASN A 9 -28.57 2.70 -20.59
N LYS A 10 -27.98 1.49 -20.60
CA LYS A 10 -26.53 1.31 -20.79
C LYS A 10 -26.07 1.73 -22.20
N GLY A 11 -27.00 1.86 -23.15
CA GLY A 11 -26.73 2.35 -24.49
C GLY A 11 -26.21 1.27 -25.44
N LYS A 12 -25.82 1.69 -26.65
CA LYS A 12 -25.44 0.76 -27.73
C LYS A 12 -24.04 0.18 -27.60
N ASP A 13 -23.17 0.84 -26.84
CA ASP A 13 -21.77 0.44 -26.67
C ASP A 13 -21.58 -0.57 -25.52
N TYR A 14 -22.67 -0.89 -24.81
CA TYR A 14 -22.66 -1.88 -23.74
C TYR A 14 -22.81 -3.29 -24.31
N THR A 15 -21.78 -4.10 -24.10
CA THR A 15 -21.75 -5.51 -24.49
C THR A 15 -22.00 -6.39 -23.25
N PRO A 16 -23.10 -7.16 -23.20
CA PRO A 16 -23.33 -8.11 -22.13
C PRO A 16 -22.24 -9.20 -22.08
N ARG A 17 -21.64 -9.42 -20.91
CA ARG A 17 -20.77 -10.59 -20.64
C ARG A 17 -21.65 -11.76 -20.22
N THR A 18 -22.03 -12.62 -21.15
CA THR A 18 -22.75 -13.89 -20.91
C THR A 18 -22.77 -14.73 -22.19
N GLN A 19 -22.85 -16.06 -22.06
CA GLN A 19 -23.14 -16.94 -23.19
C GLN A 19 -24.64 -16.97 -23.57
N HIS A 20 -25.51 -16.41 -22.74
CA HIS A 20 -26.98 -16.50 -22.88
C HIS A 20 -27.58 -15.36 -23.69
N LEU A 21 -27.20 -15.26 -24.97
CA LEU A 21 -27.76 -14.25 -25.88
C LEU A 21 -29.00 -14.76 -26.64
N ASP A 22 -29.94 -13.85 -26.92
CA ASP A 22 -31.06 -14.07 -27.84
C ASP A 22 -30.63 -13.97 -29.32
N LYS A 23 -31.55 -14.18 -30.25
CA LYS A 23 -31.26 -14.12 -31.70
C LYS A 23 -30.84 -12.73 -32.19
N GLN A 24 -31.07 -11.70 -31.38
CA GLN A 24 -30.72 -10.31 -31.65
C GLN A 24 -29.46 -9.88 -30.91
N GLY A 25 -28.77 -10.80 -30.22
CA GLY A 25 -27.55 -10.51 -29.45
C GLY A 25 -27.80 -9.83 -28.11
N ARG A 26 -29.05 -9.82 -27.61
CA ARG A 26 -29.39 -9.26 -26.30
C ARG A 26 -29.29 -10.34 -25.22
N ALA A 27 -28.89 -9.96 -24.02
CA ALA A 27 -28.85 -10.90 -22.90
C ALA A 27 -30.26 -11.42 -22.55
N LYS A 28 -30.38 -12.73 -22.38
CA LYS A 28 -31.64 -13.39 -21.95
C LYS A 28 -31.93 -13.15 -20.47
N PHE A 29 -30.90 -12.93 -19.67
CA PHE A 29 -30.99 -12.70 -18.24
C PHE A 29 -30.48 -11.30 -17.90
N VAL A 30 -31.16 -10.63 -16.98
CA VAL A 30 -30.75 -9.35 -16.41
C VAL A 30 -31.08 -9.43 -14.92
N ASN A 31 -30.08 -9.24 -14.06
CA ASN A 31 -30.24 -9.23 -12.61
C ASN A 31 -29.99 -7.81 -12.03
N HIS A 32 -29.97 -7.66 -10.70
CA HIS A 32 -29.94 -6.33 -10.06
C HIS A 32 -28.59 -5.64 -10.19
N LEU A 33 -27.51 -6.37 -10.52
CA LEU A 33 -26.19 -5.77 -10.70
C LEU A 33 -26.11 -4.85 -11.94
N ILE A 34 -27.11 -4.87 -12.83
CA ILE A 34 -27.20 -3.89 -13.93
C ILE A 34 -27.31 -2.45 -13.42
N LEU A 35 -27.79 -2.26 -12.18
CA LEU A 35 -27.91 -0.97 -11.50
C LEU A 35 -26.60 -0.49 -10.88
N GLU A 36 -25.61 -1.38 -10.76
CA GLU A 36 -24.31 -1.06 -10.22
C GLU A 36 -23.44 -0.33 -11.26
N SER A 37 -22.38 0.26 -10.76
CA SER A 37 -21.36 1.03 -11.49
C SER A 37 -20.01 0.31 -11.54
N SER A 38 -19.72 -0.54 -10.55
CA SER A 38 -18.52 -1.36 -10.49
C SER A 38 -18.36 -2.17 -11.77
N PRO A 39 -17.21 -2.09 -12.47
CA PRO A 39 -16.91 -2.95 -13.60
C PRO A 39 -17.06 -4.44 -13.26
N TYR A 40 -16.57 -4.85 -12.07
CA TYR A 40 -16.68 -6.23 -11.61
C TYR A 40 -18.14 -6.66 -11.44
N LEU A 41 -18.97 -5.88 -10.74
CA LEU A 41 -20.37 -6.25 -10.54
C LEU A 41 -21.15 -6.27 -11.87
N LEU A 42 -20.86 -5.33 -12.78
CA LEU A 42 -21.49 -5.27 -14.09
C LEU A 42 -21.13 -6.44 -15.00
N GLN A 43 -19.95 -7.04 -14.85
CA GLN A 43 -19.58 -8.28 -15.55
C GLN A 43 -20.55 -9.43 -15.21
N HIS A 44 -21.16 -9.43 -14.02
CA HIS A 44 -22.10 -10.46 -13.57
C HIS A 44 -23.59 -10.10 -13.77
N ALA A 45 -23.89 -8.92 -14.35
CA ALA A 45 -25.26 -8.41 -14.48
C ALA A 45 -26.18 -9.27 -15.37
N HIS A 46 -25.58 -10.14 -16.18
CA HIS A 46 -26.28 -11.00 -17.14
C HIS A 46 -26.18 -12.49 -16.85
N ASN A 47 -25.65 -12.86 -15.68
CA ASN A 47 -25.74 -14.24 -15.22
C ASN A 47 -27.22 -14.63 -14.96
N PRO A 48 -27.58 -15.91 -15.17
CA PRO A 48 -28.89 -16.44 -14.81
C PRO A 48 -29.13 -16.44 -13.30
N VAL A 49 -28.08 -16.39 -12.47
CA VAL A 49 -28.21 -16.14 -11.03
C VAL A 49 -28.77 -14.73 -10.82
N ASN A 50 -29.82 -14.61 -10.00
CA ASN A 50 -30.44 -13.33 -9.67
C ASN A 50 -29.64 -12.62 -8.57
N TRP A 51 -28.48 -12.08 -8.96
CA TRP A 51 -27.59 -11.35 -8.09
C TRP A 51 -28.18 -10.01 -7.61
N TYR A 52 -27.86 -9.68 -6.37
CA TYR A 52 -27.98 -8.35 -5.77
C TYR A 52 -26.60 -7.82 -5.39
N GLY A 53 -26.45 -6.49 -5.36
CA GLY A 53 -25.34 -5.86 -4.63
C GLY A 53 -25.54 -5.98 -3.12
N PHE A 54 -24.48 -5.72 -2.34
CA PHE A 54 -24.56 -5.72 -0.87
C PHE A 54 -25.40 -4.53 -0.38
N SER A 55 -26.71 -4.74 -0.27
CA SER A 55 -27.72 -3.68 -0.19
C SER A 55 -28.85 -4.02 0.77
N ASP A 56 -29.53 -3.00 1.29
CA ASP A 56 -30.69 -3.16 2.17
C ASP A 56 -31.77 -4.07 1.57
N GLU A 57 -32.03 -3.91 0.27
CA GLU A 57 -33.00 -4.71 -0.48
C GLU A 57 -32.72 -6.22 -0.38
N ALA A 58 -31.47 -6.64 -0.57
CA ALA A 58 -31.10 -8.04 -0.55
C ALA A 58 -31.32 -8.65 0.85
N PHE A 59 -30.90 -7.94 1.90
CA PHE A 59 -31.05 -8.41 3.28
C PHE A 59 -32.52 -8.42 3.73
N ASP A 60 -33.30 -7.42 3.37
CA ASP A 60 -34.72 -7.35 3.73
C ASP A 60 -35.52 -8.44 2.98
N LYS A 61 -35.19 -8.71 1.72
CA LYS A 61 -35.74 -9.84 0.96
C LYS A 61 -35.39 -11.18 1.60
N ALA A 62 -34.13 -11.38 2.03
CA ALA A 62 -33.72 -12.62 2.70
C ALA A 62 -34.50 -12.87 3.99
N LYS A 63 -34.75 -11.83 4.78
CA LYS A 63 -35.61 -11.88 5.97
C LYS A 63 -37.05 -12.22 5.61
N ALA A 64 -37.63 -11.52 4.64
CA ALA A 64 -39.03 -11.71 4.23
C ALA A 64 -39.29 -13.11 3.67
N GLU A 65 -38.36 -13.65 2.88
CA GLU A 65 -38.47 -14.99 2.29
C GLU A 65 -37.96 -16.12 3.20
N ASN A 66 -37.39 -15.79 4.37
CA ASN A 66 -36.77 -16.72 5.30
C ASN A 66 -35.73 -17.64 4.62
N LYS A 67 -34.86 -17.04 3.81
CA LYS A 67 -33.79 -17.72 3.07
C LYS A 67 -32.42 -17.30 3.61
N PRO A 68 -31.43 -18.21 3.63
CA PRO A 68 -30.04 -17.81 3.83
C PRO A 68 -29.56 -17.00 2.62
N ILE A 69 -28.48 -16.25 2.82
CA ILE A 69 -27.84 -15.46 1.76
C ILE A 69 -26.57 -16.18 1.32
N PHE A 70 -26.41 -16.36 0.01
CA PHE A 70 -25.15 -16.79 -0.61
C PHE A 70 -24.39 -15.55 -1.03
N ILE A 71 -23.20 -15.32 -0.47
CA ILE A 71 -22.31 -14.21 -0.82
C ILE A 71 -21.14 -14.74 -1.64
N SER A 72 -20.84 -14.08 -2.77
CA SER A 72 -19.63 -14.31 -3.55
C SER A 72 -18.86 -13.00 -3.71
N ILE A 73 -17.58 -13.00 -3.33
CA ILE A 73 -16.71 -11.82 -3.23
C ILE A 73 -15.50 -12.00 -4.15
N GLY A 74 -15.21 -10.97 -4.95
CA GLY A 74 -14.06 -10.93 -5.85
C GLY A 74 -13.80 -9.50 -6.36
N TYR A 75 -13.05 -9.39 -7.45
CA TYR A 75 -12.64 -8.13 -8.08
C TYR A 75 -12.41 -8.36 -9.57
N ALA A 76 -12.36 -7.28 -10.36
CA ALA A 76 -12.47 -7.35 -11.82
C ALA A 76 -11.32 -8.11 -12.50
N THR A 77 -10.14 -8.12 -11.88
CA THR A 77 -8.87 -8.62 -12.41
C THR A 77 -8.45 -9.97 -11.78
N CYS A 78 -9.39 -10.61 -11.09
CA CYS A 78 -9.20 -11.91 -10.44
C CYS A 78 -9.51 -13.07 -11.39
N HIS A 79 -8.47 -13.76 -11.87
CA HIS A 79 -8.60 -14.90 -12.80
C HIS A 79 -9.55 -15.99 -12.27
N TRP A 80 -9.31 -16.54 -11.08
CA TRP A 80 -10.15 -17.58 -10.48
C TRP A 80 -11.60 -17.15 -10.24
N CYS A 81 -11.84 -15.84 -10.13
CA CYS A 81 -13.19 -15.30 -10.01
C CYS A 81 -13.95 -15.37 -11.34
N HIS A 82 -13.27 -15.20 -12.48
CA HIS A 82 -13.84 -15.38 -13.81
C HIS A 82 -14.04 -16.86 -14.12
N VAL A 83 -13.06 -17.72 -13.83
CA VAL A 83 -13.19 -19.17 -14.02
C VAL A 83 -14.42 -19.72 -13.29
N MET A 84 -14.58 -19.37 -12.01
CA MET A 84 -15.76 -19.83 -11.24
C MET A 84 -17.08 -19.22 -11.76
N GLU A 85 -17.03 -18.00 -12.30
CA GLU A 85 -18.20 -17.37 -12.91
C GLU A 85 -18.67 -18.14 -14.14
N GLU A 86 -17.78 -18.42 -15.08
CA GLU A 86 -18.11 -19.10 -16.33
C GLU A 86 -18.57 -20.55 -16.08
N GLU A 87 -17.89 -21.27 -15.19
CA GLU A 87 -18.21 -22.67 -14.89
C GLU A 87 -19.49 -22.83 -14.05
N SER A 88 -19.77 -21.89 -13.14
CA SER A 88 -20.81 -22.07 -12.12
C SER A 88 -21.89 -21.00 -12.13
N PHE A 89 -21.55 -19.71 -12.19
CA PHE A 89 -22.55 -18.65 -12.04
C PHE A 89 -23.27 -18.27 -13.34
N ASP A 90 -22.65 -18.50 -14.50
CA ASP A 90 -23.31 -18.40 -15.80
C ASP A 90 -24.08 -19.70 -16.17
N ASP A 91 -24.04 -20.74 -15.33
CA ASP A 91 -24.76 -22.00 -15.57
C ASP A 91 -26.22 -21.95 -15.08
N VAL A 92 -27.15 -22.39 -15.94
CA VAL A 92 -28.60 -22.32 -15.70
C VAL A 92 -29.08 -23.28 -14.61
N GLU A 93 -28.41 -24.42 -14.42
CA GLU A 93 -28.75 -25.40 -13.37
C GLU A 93 -28.37 -24.85 -11.99
N VAL A 94 -27.14 -24.36 -11.85
CA VAL A 94 -26.66 -23.70 -10.62
C VAL A 94 -27.53 -22.49 -10.29
N ALA A 95 -27.83 -21.66 -11.27
CA ALA A 95 -28.70 -20.50 -11.08
C ALA A 95 -30.11 -20.85 -10.62
N LYS A 96 -30.73 -21.89 -11.20
CA LYS A 96 -32.05 -22.37 -10.74
C LYS A 96 -32.01 -22.81 -9.28
N PHE A 97 -30.93 -23.48 -8.86
CA PHE A 97 -30.77 -23.91 -7.48
C PHE A 97 -30.63 -22.70 -6.54
N LEU A 98 -29.69 -21.80 -6.83
CA LEU A 98 -29.44 -20.60 -6.04
C LEU A 98 -30.69 -19.73 -5.92
N ASN A 99 -31.32 -19.37 -7.04
CA ASN A 99 -32.50 -18.49 -7.07
C ASN A 99 -33.69 -19.06 -6.29
N LYS A 100 -33.80 -20.40 -6.20
CA LYS A 100 -34.86 -21.07 -5.45
C LYS A 100 -34.61 -21.05 -3.95
N HIS A 101 -33.36 -21.23 -3.52
CA HIS A 101 -33.04 -21.56 -2.13
C HIS A 101 -32.31 -20.46 -1.35
N PHE A 102 -31.70 -19.50 -2.04
CA PHE A 102 -30.87 -18.45 -1.46
C PHE A 102 -31.27 -17.07 -1.99
N ILE A 103 -30.90 -16.02 -1.27
CA ILE A 103 -30.70 -14.69 -1.86
C ILE A 103 -29.21 -14.55 -2.18
N SER A 104 -28.88 -14.30 -3.43
CA SER A 104 -27.48 -14.27 -3.88
C SER A 104 -26.96 -12.83 -3.94
N ILE A 105 -25.86 -12.55 -3.24
CA ILE A 105 -25.19 -11.24 -3.23
C ILE A 105 -23.80 -11.35 -3.84
N LYS A 106 -23.47 -10.44 -4.75
CA LYS A 106 -22.13 -10.30 -5.34
C LYS A 106 -21.46 -9.05 -4.76
N VAL A 107 -20.18 -9.15 -4.43
CA VAL A 107 -19.43 -8.08 -3.77
C VAL A 107 -18.10 -7.83 -4.47
N ASP A 108 -17.86 -6.57 -4.84
CA ASP A 108 -16.55 -6.08 -5.25
C ASP A 108 -15.73 -5.75 -3.99
N ARG A 109 -14.66 -6.52 -3.73
CA ARG A 109 -13.80 -6.31 -2.56
C ARG A 109 -13.06 -4.98 -2.57
N GLU A 110 -12.81 -4.41 -3.75
CA GLU A 110 -12.10 -3.13 -3.85
C GLU A 110 -12.99 -1.97 -3.40
N ILE A 111 -14.31 -2.10 -3.57
CA ILE A 111 -15.31 -1.14 -3.12
C ILE A 111 -15.73 -1.42 -1.67
N ARG A 112 -15.86 -2.70 -1.29
CA ARG A 112 -16.30 -3.15 0.04
C ARG A 112 -15.27 -4.05 0.73
N PRO A 113 -14.07 -3.54 1.02
CA PRO A 113 -13.03 -4.29 1.72
C PRO A 113 -13.42 -4.62 3.16
N ASP A 114 -14.35 -3.87 3.76
CA ASP A 114 -14.95 -4.16 5.07
C ASP A 114 -15.75 -5.47 5.05
N VAL A 115 -16.50 -5.71 3.97
CA VAL A 115 -17.26 -6.96 3.76
C VAL A 115 -16.30 -8.11 3.46
N ASP A 116 -15.33 -7.87 2.58
CA ASP A 116 -14.28 -8.83 2.22
C ASP A 116 -13.51 -9.31 3.44
N ALA A 117 -12.93 -8.39 4.22
CA ALA A 117 -12.15 -8.71 5.40
C ALA A 117 -12.98 -9.46 6.46
N THR A 118 -14.25 -9.08 6.65
CA THR A 118 -15.15 -9.76 7.59
C THR A 118 -15.28 -11.25 7.24
N TYR A 119 -15.59 -11.57 5.98
CA TYR A 119 -15.79 -12.96 5.58
C TYR A 119 -14.49 -13.71 5.29
N MET A 120 -13.40 -13.00 4.98
CA MET A 120 -12.05 -13.58 4.90
C MET A 120 -11.62 -14.12 6.27
N ASN A 121 -11.86 -13.36 7.34
CA ASN A 121 -11.61 -13.84 8.71
C ASN A 121 -12.48 -15.05 9.07
N VAL A 122 -13.74 -15.07 8.63
CA VAL A 122 -14.60 -16.26 8.79
C VAL A 122 -13.97 -17.46 8.08
N SER A 123 -13.51 -17.31 6.83
CA SER A 123 -12.85 -18.40 6.11
C SER A 123 -11.61 -18.88 6.84
N GLN A 124 -10.75 -17.97 7.31
CA GLN A 124 -9.55 -18.33 8.06
C GLN A 124 -9.90 -19.05 9.37
N LEU A 125 -10.96 -18.64 10.07
CA LEU A 125 -11.39 -19.29 11.31
C LEU A 125 -11.94 -20.71 11.06
N ILE A 126 -12.71 -20.91 10.00
CA ILE A 126 -13.34 -22.22 9.69
C ILE A 126 -12.34 -23.17 9.01
N ASN A 127 -11.55 -22.65 8.06
CA ASN A 127 -10.75 -23.45 7.13
C ASN A 127 -9.23 -23.38 7.41
N GLY A 128 -8.78 -22.51 8.32
CA GLY A 128 -7.35 -22.21 8.55
C GLY A 128 -6.70 -21.38 7.43
N SER A 129 -7.45 -21.06 6.36
CA SER A 129 -6.97 -20.34 5.18
C SER A 129 -8.10 -19.55 4.52
N GLY A 130 -7.74 -18.65 3.61
CA GLY A 130 -8.68 -17.85 2.84
C GLY A 130 -8.06 -17.40 1.52
N GLY A 131 -8.90 -16.91 0.61
CA GLY A 131 -8.49 -16.49 -0.72
C GLY A 131 -9.69 -16.13 -1.58
N TRP A 132 -9.42 -15.69 -2.81
CA TRP A 132 -10.45 -15.32 -3.77
C TRP A 132 -10.52 -16.32 -4.92
N PRO A 133 -11.70 -16.60 -5.49
CA PRO A 133 -13.02 -16.09 -5.11
C PRO A 133 -13.44 -16.56 -3.72
N LEU A 134 -14.01 -15.67 -2.91
CA LEU A 134 -14.47 -15.99 -1.55
C LEU A 134 -15.98 -16.17 -1.57
N ASN A 135 -16.45 -17.34 -1.16
CA ASN A 135 -17.86 -17.69 -1.11
C ASN A 135 -18.28 -17.98 0.33
N ALA A 136 -19.36 -17.36 0.79
CA ALA A 136 -19.88 -17.54 2.14
C ALA A 136 -21.39 -17.76 2.14
N VAL A 137 -21.90 -18.48 3.13
CA VAL A 137 -23.34 -18.53 3.41
C VAL A 137 -23.61 -17.91 4.77
N ILE A 138 -24.53 -16.95 4.78
CA ILE A 138 -24.82 -16.13 5.93
C ILE A 138 -26.31 -16.14 6.28
N LEU A 139 -26.60 -15.85 7.53
CA LEU A 139 -27.92 -15.52 8.03
C LEU A 139 -28.38 -14.15 7.50
N PRO A 140 -29.71 -13.87 7.45
CA PRO A 140 -30.23 -12.56 7.05
C PRO A 140 -29.84 -11.38 7.96
N ASP A 141 -29.19 -11.64 9.10
CA ASP A 141 -28.62 -10.62 9.99
C ASP A 141 -27.12 -10.36 9.75
N GLY A 142 -26.48 -11.06 8.80
CA GLY A 142 -25.06 -10.85 8.47
C GLY A 142 -24.11 -11.95 8.93
N LYS A 143 -24.50 -12.80 9.89
CA LYS A 143 -23.59 -13.79 10.49
C LYS A 143 -23.34 -14.98 9.56
N ALA A 144 -22.08 -15.30 9.34
CA ALA A 144 -21.68 -16.43 8.51
C ALA A 144 -21.65 -17.74 9.30
N PHE A 145 -22.02 -18.84 8.65
CA PHE A 145 -21.86 -20.20 9.17
C PHE A 145 -21.13 -21.14 8.20
N PHE A 146 -20.82 -20.64 7.01
CA PHE A 146 -20.04 -21.34 6.00
C PHE A 146 -19.19 -20.33 5.24
N ALA A 147 -17.96 -20.71 4.91
CA ALA A 147 -17.09 -19.97 4.02
C ALA A 147 -16.13 -20.93 3.30
N GLY A 148 -15.74 -20.59 2.08
CA GLY A 148 -14.72 -21.28 1.32
C GLY A 148 -14.32 -20.51 0.08
N THR A 149 -13.33 -21.01 -0.65
CA THR A 149 -12.75 -20.29 -1.79
C THR A 149 -13.37 -20.76 -3.10
N TYR A 150 -12.56 -21.32 -4.00
CA TYR A 150 -12.98 -21.86 -5.28
C TYR A 150 -13.70 -23.20 -5.11
N PHE A 151 -14.83 -23.36 -5.80
CA PHE A 151 -15.56 -24.62 -5.89
C PHE A 151 -15.91 -24.92 -7.35
N PRO A 152 -15.47 -26.06 -7.92
CA PRO A 152 -15.97 -26.54 -9.20
C PRO A 152 -17.49 -26.78 -9.14
N LYS A 153 -18.17 -26.64 -10.28
CA LYS A 153 -19.65 -26.76 -10.38
C LYS A 153 -20.25 -27.96 -9.61
N PRO A 154 -19.77 -29.21 -9.76
CA PRO A 154 -20.36 -30.35 -9.06
C PRO A 154 -20.26 -30.21 -7.53
N GLN A 155 -19.10 -29.79 -7.04
CA GLN A 155 -18.85 -29.59 -5.62
C GLN A 155 -19.71 -28.45 -5.06
N LEU A 156 -19.86 -27.36 -5.82
CA LEU A 156 -20.72 -26.24 -5.42
C LEU A 156 -22.17 -26.69 -5.22
N LEU A 157 -22.73 -27.46 -6.17
CA LEU A 157 -24.10 -27.97 -6.07
C LEU A 157 -24.28 -28.91 -4.87
N ASP A 158 -23.31 -29.78 -4.61
CA ASP A 158 -23.34 -30.69 -3.47
C ASP A 158 -23.32 -29.92 -2.13
N ILE A 159 -22.42 -28.94 -2.01
CA ILE A 159 -22.32 -28.09 -0.81
C ILE A 159 -23.63 -27.31 -0.60
N LEU A 160 -24.13 -26.64 -1.63
CA LEU A 160 -25.36 -25.85 -1.53
C LEU A 160 -26.58 -26.73 -1.18
N SER A 161 -26.62 -27.97 -1.67
CA SER A 161 -27.67 -28.95 -1.34
C SER A 161 -27.61 -29.41 0.10
N GLN A 162 -26.41 -29.65 0.64
CA GLN A 162 -26.20 -29.97 2.04
C GLN A 162 -26.61 -28.80 2.95
N ILE A 163 -26.18 -27.58 2.62
CA ILE A 163 -26.55 -26.36 3.35
C ILE A 163 -28.06 -26.15 3.34
N GLN A 164 -28.72 -26.34 2.19
CA GLN A 164 -30.18 -26.22 2.08
C GLN A 164 -30.91 -27.26 2.96
N THR A 165 -30.37 -28.49 3.03
CA THR A 165 -30.91 -29.55 3.88
C THR A 165 -30.79 -29.18 5.36
N LEU A 166 -29.62 -28.69 5.79
CA LEU A 166 -29.39 -28.20 7.16
C LEU A 166 -30.31 -27.01 7.50
N TRP A 167 -30.45 -26.03 6.60
CA TRP A 167 -31.33 -24.89 6.81
C TRP A 167 -32.80 -25.30 7.01
N LYS A 168 -33.26 -26.33 6.30
CA LYS A 168 -34.64 -26.80 6.37
C LYS A 168 -34.91 -27.66 7.61
N ASN A 169 -33.98 -28.55 7.94
CA ASN A 169 -34.21 -29.59 8.95
C ASN A 169 -33.63 -29.24 10.33
N GLU A 170 -32.56 -28.44 10.37
CA GLU A 170 -31.73 -28.19 11.56
C GLU A 170 -31.40 -26.69 11.71
N LYS A 171 -32.38 -25.82 11.39
CA LYS A 171 -32.19 -24.36 11.37
C LYS A 171 -31.60 -23.78 12.65
N ASP A 172 -32.04 -24.26 13.81
CA ASP A 172 -31.53 -23.77 15.10
C ASP A 172 -30.05 -24.12 15.30
N SER A 173 -29.59 -25.27 14.78
CA SER A 173 -28.17 -25.65 14.79
C SER A 173 -27.34 -24.68 13.94
N VAL A 174 -27.83 -24.33 12.75
CA VAL A 174 -27.18 -23.34 11.86
C VAL A 174 -27.07 -21.98 12.54
N ILE A 175 -28.13 -21.53 13.21
CA ILE A 175 -28.14 -20.24 13.93
C ILE A 175 -27.13 -20.26 15.09
N ASN A 176 -27.08 -21.36 15.85
CA ASN A 176 -26.12 -21.50 16.95
C ASN A 176 -24.68 -21.45 16.45
N GLN A 177 -24.37 -22.19 15.38
CA GLN A 177 -23.05 -22.16 14.75
C GLN A 177 -22.66 -20.76 14.28
N ALA A 178 -23.58 -20.04 13.61
CA ALA A 178 -23.33 -18.66 13.17
C ALA A 178 -23.05 -17.72 14.36
N ASN A 179 -23.80 -17.87 15.46
CA ASN A 179 -23.59 -17.09 16.67
C ASN A 179 -22.26 -17.43 17.37
N GLU A 180 -21.83 -18.70 17.36
CA GLU A 180 -20.53 -19.10 17.91
C GLU A 180 -19.37 -18.47 17.13
N ILE A 181 -19.40 -18.54 15.80
CA ILE A 181 -18.42 -17.91 14.92
C ILE A 181 -18.37 -16.40 15.16
N ASP A 182 -19.52 -15.73 15.17
CA ASP A 182 -19.61 -14.28 15.41
C ASP A 182 -19.12 -13.88 16.80
N ASN A 183 -19.41 -14.70 17.82
CA ASN A 183 -18.89 -14.49 19.16
C ASN A 183 -17.36 -14.65 19.21
N ILE A 184 -16.77 -15.61 18.50
CA ILE A 184 -15.31 -15.75 18.43
C ILE A 184 -14.69 -14.52 17.76
N LEU A 185 -15.26 -14.05 16.65
CA LEU A 185 -14.78 -12.88 15.92
C LEU A 185 -14.90 -11.57 16.70
N ASN A 186 -15.94 -11.43 17.54
CA ASN A 186 -16.14 -10.24 18.38
C ASN A 186 -15.49 -10.33 19.76
N LYS A 187 -15.14 -11.54 20.21
CA LYS A 187 -14.32 -11.72 21.41
C LYS A 187 -12.89 -11.35 21.09
N ALA A 188 -12.57 -10.08 21.29
CA ALA A 188 -11.27 -9.76 21.84
C ALA A 188 -11.27 -10.40 23.25
N GLU A 189 -10.54 -11.50 23.45
CA GLU A 189 -10.03 -11.72 24.79
C GLU A 189 -9.39 -10.40 25.19
N ALA A 190 -9.72 -9.88 26.38
CA ALA A 190 -9.00 -8.76 26.95
C ALA A 190 -7.58 -9.23 27.20
N LYS A 191 -6.78 -9.32 26.12
CA LYS A 191 -5.38 -9.65 26.17
C LYS A 191 -4.81 -8.55 27.04
N THR A 192 -4.28 -8.95 28.19
CA THR A 192 -3.73 -8.03 29.18
C THR A 192 -2.84 -7.06 28.43
N GLN A 193 -3.16 -5.77 28.45
CA GLN A 193 -2.37 -4.74 27.78
C GLN A 193 -0.94 -4.81 28.33
N SER A 194 -0.09 -5.57 27.64
CA SER A 194 1.34 -5.59 27.91
C SER A 194 1.91 -4.37 27.21
N SER A 195 2.76 -3.63 27.92
CA SER A 195 3.53 -2.58 27.28
C SER A 195 4.50 -3.22 26.29
N ILE A 196 4.46 -2.80 25.04
CA ILE A 196 5.55 -3.08 24.09
C ILE A 196 6.76 -2.26 24.55
N ASP A 197 7.89 -2.94 24.73
CA ASP A 197 9.18 -2.29 24.95
C ASP A 197 10.07 -2.36 23.70
N LYS A 198 11.18 -1.60 23.72
CA LYS A 198 12.11 -1.48 22.59
C LYS A 198 12.72 -2.80 22.10
N SER A 199 12.68 -3.87 22.88
CA SER A 199 13.14 -5.21 22.48
C SER A 199 12.28 -5.85 21.39
N ILE A 200 11.07 -5.34 21.13
CA ILE A 200 10.23 -5.84 20.04
C ILE A 200 10.87 -5.62 18.67
N ILE A 201 11.65 -4.54 18.51
CA ILE A 201 12.28 -4.17 17.24
C ILE A 201 13.30 -5.23 16.81
N PRO A 202 14.33 -5.56 17.62
CA PRO A 202 15.26 -6.63 17.24
C PRO A 202 14.58 -8.00 17.14
N LYS A 203 13.51 -8.28 17.90
CA LYS A 203 12.72 -9.52 17.73
C LYS A 203 12.05 -9.61 16.36
N ALA A 204 11.44 -8.52 15.91
CA ALA A 204 10.80 -8.43 14.59
C ALA A 204 11.81 -8.65 13.46
N ILE A 205 12.96 -7.98 13.56
CA ILE A 205 14.03 -8.07 12.58
C ILE A 205 14.62 -9.47 12.55
N GLN A 206 14.89 -10.08 13.71
CA GLN A 206 15.34 -11.46 13.77
C GLN A 206 14.32 -12.42 13.16
N ALA A 207 13.03 -12.23 13.42
CA ALA A 207 11.98 -13.06 12.82
C ALA A 207 11.92 -12.90 11.29
N LEU A 208 12.08 -11.67 10.77
CA LEU A 208 12.17 -11.44 9.32
C LEU A 208 13.36 -12.16 8.70
N LEU A 209 14.56 -12.00 9.28
CA LEU A 209 15.77 -12.64 8.78
C LEU A 209 15.69 -14.17 8.85
N SER A 210 15.04 -14.73 9.87
CA SER A 210 14.82 -16.17 9.97
C SER A 210 13.81 -16.74 8.97
N ASN A 211 12.94 -15.90 8.39
CA ASN A 211 11.99 -16.28 7.34
C ASN A 211 12.42 -15.82 5.93
N PHE A 212 13.61 -15.21 5.82
CA PHE A 212 14.16 -14.77 4.55
C PHE A 212 14.65 -15.97 3.73
N ASP A 213 14.23 -16.05 2.49
CA ASP A 213 14.70 -17.05 1.53
C ASP A 213 16.01 -16.57 0.91
N GLU A 214 17.14 -17.09 1.40
CA GLU A 214 18.47 -16.69 0.92
C GLU A 214 18.74 -17.12 -0.53
N MET A 215 18.07 -18.17 -1.02
CA MET A 215 18.29 -18.69 -2.37
C MET A 215 17.52 -17.89 -3.42
N GLU A 216 16.22 -17.66 -3.17
CA GLU A 216 15.33 -17.03 -4.15
C GLU A 216 14.92 -15.60 -3.77
N GLY A 217 15.38 -15.08 -2.64
CA GLY A 217 15.01 -13.77 -2.13
C GLY A 217 13.55 -13.68 -1.68
N GLY A 218 13.21 -12.68 -0.87
CA GLY A 218 11.86 -12.49 -0.34
C GLY A 218 11.56 -13.37 0.86
N PHE A 219 10.27 -13.57 1.13
CA PHE A 219 9.78 -14.24 2.34
C PHE A 219 8.70 -15.24 1.98
N GLY A 220 8.67 -16.35 2.71
CA GLY A 220 7.67 -17.40 2.53
C GLY A 220 7.83 -18.22 1.24
N GLU A 221 6.85 -19.07 1.00
CA GLU A 221 6.78 -20.04 -0.10
C GLU A 221 5.76 -19.59 -1.17
N ALA A 222 5.62 -20.39 -2.24
CA ALA A 222 4.74 -20.13 -3.36
C ALA A 222 3.26 -20.28 -2.97
N PRO A 223 2.36 -19.41 -3.47
CA PRO A 223 2.64 -18.22 -4.29
C PRO A 223 3.35 -17.11 -3.50
N LYS A 224 4.37 -16.49 -4.12
CA LYS A 224 5.31 -15.59 -3.45
C LYS A 224 4.92 -14.12 -3.63
N PHE A 225 4.77 -13.41 -2.51
CA PHE A 225 4.37 -12.00 -2.46
C PHE A 225 5.55 -11.08 -2.08
N PRO A 226 5.59 -9.82 -2.55
CA PRO A 226 6.69 -8.89 -2.31
C PRO A 226 6.86 -8.44 -0.85
N HIS A 227 5.81 -8.53 -0.02
CA HIS A 227 5.81 -8.13 1.39
C HIS A 227 6.47 -6.76 1.64
N GLU A 228 5.99 -5.73 0.97
CA GLU A 228 6.64 -4.41 0.90
C GLU A 228 6.80 -3.77 2.28
N SER A 229 5.83 -3.95 3.18
CA SER A 229 5.91 -3.44 4.56
C SER A 229 7.07 -4.03 5.35
N MET A 230 7.40 -5.31 5.13
CA MET A 230 8.54 -5.98 5.76
C MET A 230 9.86 -5.43 5.21
N LEU A 231 9.95 -5.24 3.89
CA LEU A 231 11.11 -4.62 3.23
C LEU A 231 11.33 -3.18 3.71
N LEU A 232 10.26 -2.39 3.87
CA LEU A 232 10.35 -1.02 4.40
C LEU A 232 10.84 -0.98 5.85
N LEU A 233 10.44 -1.95 6.70
CA LEU A 233 10.96 -2.08 8.06
C LEU A 233 12.45 -2.46 8.05
N LEU A 234 12.87 -3.45 7.25
CA LEU A 234 14.28 -3.81 7.11
C LEU A 234 15.12 -2.63 6.62
N ILE A 235 14.61 -1.85 5.66
CA ILE A 235 15.29 -0.65 5.16
C ILE A 235 15.42 0.42 6.25
N ASP A 236 14.37 0.68 7.04
CA ASP A 236 14.46 1.62 8.16
C ASP A 236 15.46 1.15 9.23
N GLU A 237 15.47 -0.14 9.54
CA GLU A 237 16.42 -0.69 10.52
C GLU A 237 17.85 -0.71 9.98
N GLN A 238 18.07 -1.10 8.74
CA GLN A 238 19.38 -1.03 8.09
C GLN A 238 19.90 0.42 8.07
N LYS A 239 19.01 1.41 7.88
CA LYS A 239 19.36 2.82 8.02
C LYS A 239 19.75 3.16 9.45
N ARG A 240 19.20 2.53 10.50
CA ARG A 240 19.50 2.81 11.92
C ARG A 240 20.76 2.11 12.40
N ASN A 241 20.75 0.80 12.28
CA ASN A 241 21.70 -0.16 12.82
C ASN A 241 22.15 -1.09 11.67
N PRO A 242 23.10 -0.63 10.83
CA PRO A 242 23.54 -1.41 9.67
C PRO A 242 24.06 -2.79 10.04
N ASN A 243 23.65 -3.80 9.27
CA ASN A 243 24.08 -5.18 9.41
C ASN A 243 24.13 -5.86 8.03
N ASP A 244 25.11 -6.74 7.80
CA ASP A 244 25.32 -7.39 6.50
C ASP A 244 24.19 -8.36 6.12
N GLU A 245 23.61 -9.07 7.10
CA GLU A 245 22.48 -9.99 6.91
C GLU A 245 21.21 -9.22 6.51
N GLN A 246 20.94 -8.08 7.17
CA GLN A 246 19.84 -7.18 6.80
C GLN A 246 20.03 -6.61 5.39
N LEU A 247 21.24 -6.13 5.08
CA LEU A 247 21.55 -5.61 3.76
C LEU A 247 21.37 -6.69 2.70
N ASN A 248 21.86 -7.91 2.94
CA ASN A 248 21.71 -9.06 2.05
C ASN A 248 20.22 -9.40 1.81
N ALA A 249 19.42 -9.48 2.88
CA ALA A 249 17.99 -9.74 2.76
C ALA A 249 17.28 -8.70 1.89
N ILE A 250 17.64 -7.41 2.03
CA ILE A 250 17.11 -6.34 1.17
C ILE A 250 17.60 -6.52 -0.27
N THR A 251 18.92 -6.61 -0.50
CA THR A 251 19.48 -6.55 -1.85
C THR A 251 19.17 -7.79 -2.66
N ALA A 252 19.29 -8.99 -2.07
CA ALA A 252 18.98 -10.24 -2.76
C ALA A 252 17.51 -10.29 -3.17
N THR A 253 16.58 -9.91 -2.27
CA THR A 253 15.15 -9.84 -2.58
C THR A 253 14.87 -8.89 -3.76
N LEU A 254 15.42 -7.67 -3.71
CA LEU A 254 15.18 -6.67 -4.76
C LEU A 254 15.84 -7.04 -6.09
N ASP A 255 17.01 -7.66 -6.07
CA ASP A 255 17.72 -8.08 -7.28
C ASP A 255 16.98 -9.23 -7.97
N ILE A 256 16.50 -10.22 -7.20
CA ILE A 256 15.81 -11.38 -7.76
C ILE A 256 14.40 -10.97 -8.26
N MET A 257 13.64 -10.18 -7.50
CA MET A 257 12.36 -9.64 -7.97
C MET A 257 12.50 -8.84 -9.28
N ALA A 258 13.56 -8.02 -9.41
CA ALA A 258 13.82 -7.25 -10.62
C ALA A 258 14.36 -8.11 -11.78
N SER A 259 14.98 -9.26 -11.46
CA SER A 259 15.50 -10.20 -12.45
C SER A 259 14.45 -11.12 -13.04
N GLY A 260 13.43 -11.48 -12.25
CA GLY A 260 12.38 -12.43 -12.59
C GLY A 260 11.32 -11.87 -13.53
N GLY A 261 10.30 -12.69 -13.84
CA GLY A 261 9.14 -12.25 -14.62
C GLY A 261 8.10 -11.49 -13.79
N PHE A 262 8.25 -11.46 -12.45
CA PHE A 262 7.48 -10.62 -11.55
C PHE A 262 7.56 -9.12 -11.88
N TYR A 263 8.73 -8.66 -12.31
CA TYR A 263 8.92 -7.33 -12.86
C TYR A 263 8.71 -7.34 -14.39
N ASP A 264 7.81 -6.51 -14.91
CA ASP A 264 7.62 -6.40 -16.35
C ASP A 264 8.81 -5.66 -16.98
N THR A 265 9.78 -6.45 -17.45
CA THR A 265 11.03 -5.98 -18.03
C THR A 265 10.81 -5.02 -19.22
N LEU A 266 9.70 -5.15 -19.96
CA LEU A 266 9.45 -4.34 -21.17
C LEU A 266 8.69 -3.05 -20.84
N GLY A 267 7.63 -3.13 -20.04
CA GLY A 267 6.74 -2.01 -19.74
C GLY A 267 7.05 -1.27 -18.45
N GLY A 268 7.84 -1.89 -17.57
CA GLY A 268 7.97 -1.47 -16.18
C GLY A 268 6.75 -1.86 -15.35
N GLY A 269 6.86 -1.60 -14.05
CA GLY A 269 5.86 -2.01 -13.08
C GLY A 269 5.96 -3.48 -12.71
N PHE A 270 5.33 -3.82 -11.59
CA PHE A 270 5.34 -5.15 -11.00
C PHE A 270 3.98 -5.80 -11.13
N HIS A 271 4.00 -7.12 -11.33
CA HIS A 271 2.83 -7.94 -11.17
C HIS A 271 2.45 -8.07 -9.68
N ARG A 272 1.29 -8.67 -9.38
CA ARG A 272 0.78 -8.73 -7.99
C ARG A 272 1.58 -9.69 -7.12
N TYR A 273 1.90 -10.87 -7.66
CA TYR A 273 2.70 -11.91 -7.00
C TYR A 273 3.27 -12.88 -8.04
N SER A 274 4.18 -13.76 -7.61
CA SER A 274 4.71 -14.87 -8.41
C SER A 274 4.00 -16.17 -8.04
N THR A 275 3.59 -16.96 -9.03
CA THR A 275 2.98 -18.28 -8.79
C THR A 275 4.00 -19.32 -8.33
N ASP A 276 5.29 -19.10 -8.64
CA ASP A 276 6.41 -19.91 -8.17
C ASP A 276 7.34 -19.17 -7.19
N ASN A 277 8.26 -19.92 -6.58
CA ASN A 277 9.21 -19.43 -5.57
C ASN A 277 10.35 -18.55 -6.13
N THR A 278 10.62 -18.64 -7.43
CA THR A 278 11.80 -18.07 -8.11
C THR A 278 11.51 -16.72 -8.80
N TRP A 279 10.33 -16.15 -8.53
CA TRP A 279 9.85 -14.89 -9.11
C TRP A 279 9.71 -14.93 -10.64
N LEU A 280 9.57 -16.12 -11.23
CA LEU A 280 9.66 -16.32 -12.66
C LEU A 280 8.31 -16.11 -13.37
N ILE A 281 7.26 -16.83 -12.95
CA ILE A 281 5.93 -16.83 -13.56
C ILE A 281 5.01 -15.98 -12.67
N PRO A 282 4.75 -14.72 -13.06
CA PRO A 282 3.82 -13.88 -12.33
C PRO A 282 2.38 -14.39 -12.46
N HIS A 283 1.54 -14.03 -11.51
CA HIS A 283 0.13 -13.80 -11.82
C HIS A 283 0.04 -12.43 -12.48
N PHE A 284 -0.31 -12.36 -13.78
CA PHE A 284 0.04 -11.22 -14.66
C PHE A 284 -0.70 -9.91 -14.36
N GLU A 285 -1.61 -9.92 -13.39
CA GLU A 285 -2.27 -8.74 -12.86
C GLU A 285 -1.27 -7.72 -12.30
N LYS A 286 -1.53 -6.42 -12.48
CA LYS A 286 -0.77 -5.33 -11.84
C LYS A 286 -1.67 -4.42 -11.03
N MET A 287 -1.34 -4.25 -9.75
CA MET A 287 -2.11 -3.42 -8.82
C MET A 287 -1.43 -2.10 -8.54
N LEU A 288 -2.20 -1.01 -8.43
CA LEU A 288 -1.67 0.31 -8.09
C LEU A 288 -0.94 0.31 -6.74
N TYR A 289 -1.48 -0.41 -5.74
CA TYR A 289 -0.86 -0.47 -4.41
C TYR A 289 0.50 -1.19 -4.42
N ASN A 290 0.73 -2.15 -5.31
CA ASN A 290 2.05 -2.76 -5.49
C ASN A 290 3.01 -1.76 -6.13
N GLN A 291 2.56 -1.03 -7.15
CA GLN A 291 3.40 0.00 -7.80
C GLN A 291 3.80 1.09 -6.81
N ALA A 292 2.85 1.56 -6.00
CA ALA A 292 3.07 2.55 -4.96
C ALA A 292 4.12 2.07 -3.97
N GLN A 293 3.95 0.89 -3.39
CA GLN A 293 4.85 0.41 -2.33
C GLN A 293 6.21 -0.03 -2.86
N LEU A 294 6.28 -0.78 -3.98
CA LEU A 294 7.56 -1.23 -4.54
C LEU A 294 8.39 -0.06 -5.08
N SER A 295 7.78 0.95 -5.73
CA SER A 295 8.55 2.13 -6.14
C SER A 295 9.16 2.87 -4.94
N LEU A 296 8.48 2.91 -3.79
CA LEU A 296 9.02 3.44 -2.55
C LEU A 296 10.17 2.58 -1.99
N VAL A 297 9.99 1.26 -1.96
CA VAL A 297 11.02 0.30 -1.53
C VAL A 297 12.29 0.46 -2.36
N TYR A 298 12.19 0.44 -3.69
CA TYR A 298 13.35 0.59 -4.59
C TYR A 298 13.97 1.99 -4.50
N THR A 299 13.17 3.05 -4.31
CA THR A 299 13.68 4.41 -4.08
C THR A 299 14.52 4.47 -2.79
N ARG A 300 14.03 3.89 -1.70
CA ARG A 300 14.75 3.86 -0.42
C ARG A 300 15.95 2.93 -0.42
N ALA A 301 15.86 1.80 -1.12
CA ALA A 301 16.99 0.92 -1.34
C ALA A 301 18.08 1.60 -2.18
N TYR A 302 17.71 2.39 -3.19
CA TYR A 302 18.69 3.23 -3.91
C TYR A 302 19.36 4.24 -2.98
N GLN A 303 18.61 4.91 -2.10
CA GLN A 303 19.23 5.78 -1.09
C GLN A 303 20.21 5.02 -0.17
N LEU A 304 19.96 3.74 0.11
CA LEU A 304 20.84 2.92 0.94
C LEU A 304 22.12 2.51 0.19
N THR A 305 21.98 1.97 -1.02
CA THR A 305 23.06 1.24 -1.71
C THR A 305 23.69 2.02 -2.86
N HIS A 306 22.99 3.03 -3.37
CA HIS A 306 23.32 3.75 -4.61
C HIS A 306 23.45 2.86 -5.85
N LYS A 307 22.94 1.62 -5.77
CA LYS A 307 22.95 0.67 -6.88
C LYS A 307 22.09 1.23 -8.04
N PRO A 308 22.66 1.54 -9.21
CA PRO A 308 21.93 2.18 -10.31
C PRO A 308 20.70 1.39 -10.78
N LEU A 309 20.72 0.07 -10.61
CA LEU A 309 19.58 -0.79 -10.84
C LEU A 309 18.33 -0.35 -10.07
N TYR A 310 18.44 -0.05 -8.77
CA TYR A 310 17.27 0.30 -7.95
C TYR A 310 16.63 1.61 -8.38
N ARG A 311 17.44 2.61 -8.76
CA ARG A 311 16.94 3.83 -9.39
C ARG A 311 16.20 3.52 -10.69
N ARG A 312 16.79 2.69 -11.55
CA ARG A 312 16.20 2.29 -12.83
C ARG A 312 14.83 1.65 -12.64
N ILE A 313 14.73 0.66 -11.75
CA ILE A 313 13.47 -0.07 -11.47
C ILE A 313 12.41 0.84 -10.86
N ALA A 314 12.78 1.70 -9.90
CA ALA A 314 11.86 2.69 -9.33
C ALA A 314 11.34 3.65 -10.40
N GLN A 315 12.22 4.22 -11.23
CA GLN A 315 11.82 5.15 -12.29
C GLN A 315 10.94 4.49 -13.35
N GLN A 316 11.26 3.27 -13.77
CA GLN A 316 10.45 2.53 -14.75
C GLN A 316 9.06 2.19 -14.19
N THR A 317 8.97 1.79 -12.93
CA THR A 317 7.69 1.56 -12.23
C THR A 317 6.84 2.82 -12.15
N LEU A 318 7.43 3.96 -11.75
CA LEU A 318 6.72 5.23 -11.69
C LEU A 318 6.29 5.72 -13.07
N ASN A 319 7.14 5.54 -14.09
CA ASN A 319 6.78 5.90 -15.46
C ASN A 319 5.65 5.03 -16.02
N TYR A 320 5.60 3.74 -15.66
CA TYR A 320 4.48 2.86 -16.00
C TYR A 320 3.17 3.41 -15.40
N VAL A 321 3.15 3.75 -14.11
CA VAL A 321 1.95 4.32 -13.45
C VAL A 321 1.49 5.61 -14.14
N LEU A 322 2.42 6.55 -14.41
CA LEU A 322 2.11 7.82 -15.08
C LEU A 322 1.63 7.65 -16.52
N LYS A 323 2.09 6.60 -17.21
CA LYS A 323 1.81 6.41 -18.64
C LYS A 323 0.56 5.56 -18.89
N GLU A 324 0.39 4.48 -18.12
CA GLU A 324 -0.58 3.43 -18.41
C GLU A 324 -1.73 3.38 -17.40
N MET A 325 -1.54 3.87 -16.17
CA MET A 325 -2.57 3.82 -15.13
C MET A 325 -3.24 5.17 -14.86
N GLN A 326 -2.78 6.28 -15.46
CA GLN A 326 -3.28 7.61 -15.14
C GLN A 326 -4.61 7.92 -15.84
N ASP A 327 -5.62 8.34 -15.07
CA ASP A 327 -6.87 8.88 -15.63
C ASP A 327 -6.62 10.30 -16.17
N ILE A 328 -7.24 10.62 -17.31
CA ILE A 328 -7.19 11.95 -17.92
C ILE A 328 -7.76 13.03 -17.01
N ASN A 329 -8.66 12.66 -16.09
CA ASN A 329 -9.25 13.59 -15.12
C ASN A 329 -8.40 13.77 -13.84
N GLY A 330 -7.32 13.00 -13.70
CA GLY A 330 -6.49 12.92 -12.49
C GLY A 330 -6.72 11.65 -11.70
N GLY A 331 -5.74 11.27 -10.87
CA GLY A 331 -5.74 9.97 -10.21
C GLY A 331 -5.20 8.85 -11.08
N PHE A 332 -5.09 7.68 -10.48
CA PHE A 332 -4.62 6.44 -11.09
C PHE A 332 -5.69 5.36 -10.91
N PHE A 333 -5.88 4.57 -11.97
CA PHE A 333 -6.72 3.38 -12.01
C PHE A 333 -6.23 2.30 -11.05
N SER A 334 -7.12 1.40 -10.62
CA SER A 334 -6.83 0.48 -9.52
C SER A 334 -5.93 -0.67 -9.97
N ALA A 335 -6.17 -1.22 -11.16
CA ALA A 335 -5.47 -2.40 -11.64
C ALA A 335 -5.49 -2.55 -13.18
N THR A 336 -4.60 -3.40 -13.68
CA THR A 336 -4.71 -4.03 -15.01
C THR A 336 -4.83 -5.54 -14.84
N ASP A 337 -5.73 -6.15 -15.61
CA ASP A 337 -6.05 -7.57 -15.56
C ASP A 337 -4.85 -8.48 -15.87
N ALA A 338 -4.92 -9.73 -15.41
CA ALA A 338 -3.99 -10.79 -15.81
C ALA A 338 -4.32 -11.32 -17.21
N ASP A 339 -5.60 -11.34 -17.57
CA ASP A 339 -6.10 -11.93 -18.80
C ASP A 339 -6.11 -10.93 -19.96
N SER A 340 -5.72 -11.41 -21.15
CA SER A 340 -5.93 -10.74 -22.43
C SER A 340 -6.28 -11.76 -23.50
N GLU A 341 -7.20 -11.41 -24.41
CA GLU A 341 -7.75 -12.33 -25.43
C GLU A 341 -8.42 -13.60 -24.82
N GLY A 342 -8.78 -13.56 -23.53
CA GLY A 342 -9.42 -14.67 -22.81
C GLY A 342 -8.44 -15.68 -22.18
N GLU A 343 -7.14 -15.41 -22.23
CA GLU A 343 -6.09 -16.25 -21.63
C GLU A 343 -5.16 -15.40 -20.75
N GLU A 344 -4.67 -15.99 -19.65
CA GLU A 344 -3.76 -15.31 -18.72
C GLU A 344 -2.39 -15.08 -19.38
N GLY A 345 -1.86 -13.85 -19.30
CA GLY A 345 -0.47 -13.58 -19.67
C GLY A 345 -0.17 -13.42 -21.17
N THR A 346 -1.14 -13.68 -22.07
CA THR A 346 -0.98 -13.59 -23.54
C THR A 346 -0.39 -12.26 -24.01
N PHE A 347 -0.76 -11.15 -23.35
CA PHE A 347 -0.19 -9.84 -23.65
C PHE A 347 1.33 -9.76 -23.37
N PHE A 348 1.81 -10.46 -22.34
CA PHE A 348 3.15 -10.31 -21.78
C PHE A 348 4.18 -11.30 -22.34
N VAL A 349 3.78 -12.50 -22.74
CA VAL A 349 4.68 -13.56 -23.19
C VAL A 349 5.12 -13.43 -24.66
N TRP A 350 6.25 -14.05 -25.00
CA TRP A 350 6.86 -13.93 -26.32
C TRP A 350 7.39 -15.25 -26.87
N SER A 351 7.09 -15.54 -28.14
CA SER A 351 7.81 -16.60 -28.85
C SER A 351 9.19 -16.11 -29.30
N ILE A 352 10.18 -17.02 -29.36
CA ILE A 352 11.51 -16.74 -29.92
C ILE A 352 11.39 -16.23 -31.37
N SER A 353 10.39 -16.71 -32.11
CA SER A 353 10.14 -16.32 -33.50
C SER A 353 9.71 -14.85 -33.63
N GLU A 354 8.89 -14.34 -32.71
CA GLU A 354 8.51 -12.93 -32.65
C GLU A 354 9.71 -12.05 -32.34
N ILE A 355 10.50 -12.42 -31.33
CA ILE A 355 11.69 -11.63 -30.95
C ILE A 355 12.65 -11.52 -32.13
N LYS A 356 12.90 -12.61 -32.87
CA LYS A 356 13.75 -12.61 -34.09
C LYS A 356 13.17 -11.83 -35.27
N ARG A 357 11.85 -11.59 -35.32
CA ARG A 357 11.23 -10.73 -36.33
C ARG A 357 11.40 -9.24 -35.99
N VAL A 358 11.44 -8.90 -34.70
CA VAL A 358 11.61 -7.52 -34.23
C VAL A 358 13.07 -7.10 -34.18
N LEU A 359 13.95 -8.00 -33.72
CA LEU A 359 15.39 -7.76 -33.55
C LEU A 359 16.16 -8.35 -34.72
N ASN A 360 17.08 -7.58 -35.30
CA ASN A 360 17.99 -8.15 -36.31
C ASN A 360 18.95 -9.18 -35.68
N LYS A 361 19.70 -9.91 -36.50
CA LYS A 361 20.56 -11.02 -36.04
C LYS A 361 21.56 -10.62 -34.94
N ASP A 362 22.18 -9.44 -35.06
CA ASP A 362 23.16 -8.96 -34.09
C ASP A 362 22.50 -8.45 -32.81
N GLU A 363 21.34 -7.81 -32.94
CA GLU A 363 20.51 -7.37 -31.81
C GLU A 363 20.00 -8.57 -31.01
N PHE A 364 19.48 -9.61 -31.68
CA PHE A 364 19.04 -10.83 -31.03
C PHE A 364 20.18 -11.55 -30.31
N LYS A 365 21.38 -11.58 -30.92
CA LYS A 365 22.57 -12.14 -30.26
C LYS A 365 22.89 -11.41 -28.96
N ARG A 366 22.85 -10.07 -28.96
CA ARG A 366 23.06 -9.26 -27.75
C ARG A 366 21.94 -9.42 -26.74
N PHE A 367 20.69 -9.45 -27.20
CA PHE A 367 19.52 -9.67 -26.35
C PHE A 367 19.69 -10.96 -25.52
N ASN A 368 20.12 -12.06 -26.15
CA ASN A 368 20.36 -13.32 -25.47
C ASN A 368 21.53 -13.32 -24.49
N GLN A 369 22.40 -12.29 -24.49
CA GLN A 369 23.46 -12.14 -23.50
C GLN A 369 22.87 -11.69 -22.15
N TRP A 370 21.87 -10.81 -22.16
CA TRP A 370 21.27 -10.25 -20.95
C TRP A 370 20.01 -10.99 -20.50
N PHE A 371 19.21 -11.49 -21.45
CA PHE A 371 17.90 -12.09 -21.17
C PHE A 371 17.91 -13.60 -21.35
N ASP A 372 17.16 -14.29 -20.48
CA ASP A 372 16.92 -15.71 -20.63
C ASP A 372 15.71 -15.97 -21.52
N LEU A 373 15.90 -16.89 -22.47
CA LEU A 373 14.88 -17.44 -23.37
C LEU A 373 15.04 -18.97 -23.45
N SER A 374 15.62 -19.57 -22.40
CA SER A 374 15.74 -21.02 -22.28
C SER A 374 14.38 -21.64 -21.96
N SER A 375 14.29 -22.97 -22.01
CA SER A 375 13.09 -23.71 -21.62
C SER A 375 12.66 -23.48 -20.16
N HIS A 376 13.54 -22.93 -19.31
CA HIS A 376 13.16 -22.57 -17.94
C HIS A 376 12.14 -21.42 -17.90
N THR A 377 12.09 -20.59 -18.94
CA THR A 377 11.16 -19.45 -19.02
C THR A 377 9.88 -19.79 -19.78
N ASP A 378 9.67 -21.07 -20.12
CA ASP A 378 8.51 -21.52 -20.88
C ASP A 378 7.22 -21.35 -20.08
N PHE A 379 6.26 -20.69 -20.70
CA PHE A 379 4.89 -20.54 -20.25
C PHE A 379 3.99 -20.75 -21.45
N GLU A 380 3.31 -21.90 -21.46
CA GLU A 380 2.38 -22.30 -22.53
C GLU A 380 2.98 -22.23 -23.94
N GLY A 381 4.25 -22.62 -24.09
CA GLY A 381 4.97 -22.61 -25.37
C GLY A 381 5.49 -21.23 -25.80
N ASN A 382 5.34 -20.21 -24.97
CA ASN A 382 5.97 -18.89 -25.09
C ASN A 382 6.93 -18.63 -23.94
N HIS A 383 7.59 -17.48 -23.92
CA HIS A 383 8.57 -17.12 -22.88
C HIS A 383 8.20 -15.86 -22.12
N VAL A 384 8.35 -15.92 -20.80
CA VAL A 384 8.43 -14.73 -19.93
C VAL A 384 9.83 -14.13 -20.04
N ILE A 385 9.94 -12.91 -20.54
CA ILE A 385 11.24 -12.24 -20.71
C ILE A 385 11.75 -11.79 -19.34
N ARG A 386 12.90 -12.35 -18.93
CA ARG A 386 13.57 -12.04 -17.67
C ARG A 386 15.07 -11.87 -17.86
N PHE A 387 15.75 -11.18 -16.95
CA PHE A 387 17.22 -11.14 -16.96
C PHE A 387 17.79 -12.52 -16.59
N ARG A 388 18.92 -12.90 -17.20
CA ARG A 388 19.68 -14.09 -16.78
C ARG A 388 20.22 -13.90 -15.38
N ASP A 389 21.00 -12.82 -15.22
CA ASP A 389 21.44 -12.28 -13.96
C ASP A 389 21.52 -10.76 -14.10
N ILE A 390 20.71 -10.03 -13.34
CA ILE A 390 20.68 -8.57 -13.41
C ILE A 390 21.92 -7.94 -12.78
N ASN A 391 22.64 -8.68 -11.93
CA ASN A 391 23.86 -8.22 -11.26
C ASN A 391 25.07 -8.22 -12.20
N ASP A 392 25.06 -9.07 -13.23
CA ASP A 392 26.08 -9.12 -14.28
C ASP A 392 25.92 -8.00 -15.33
N VAL A 393 24.83 -7.22 -15.28
CA VAL A 393 24.57 -6.15 -16.24
C VAL A 393 25.34 -4.89 -15.88
N ASN A 394 26.28 -4.50 -16.74
CA ASN A 394 27.00 -3.23 -16.56
C ASN A 394 26.07 -2.04 -16.80
N VAL A 395 26.23 -0.99 -15.99
CA VAL A 395 25.47 0.27 -16.11
C VAL A 395 25.63 0.90 -17.51
N ALA A 396 26.80 0.73 -18.14
CA ALA A 396 27.07 1.21 -19.49
C ALA A 396 26.15 0.57 -20.56
N ASP A 397 25.65 -0.65 -20.29
CA ASP A 397 24.82 -1.41 -21.21
C ASP A 397 23.34 -1.03 -21.13
N TYR A 398 22.89 -0.36 -20.05
CA TYR A 398 21.47 -0.03 -19.85
C TYR A 398 20.85 0.73 -21.02
N LYS A 399 21.57 1.68 -21.62
CA LYS A 399 21.08 2.43 -22.79
C LYS A 399 20.84 1.51 -23.99
N GLN A 400 21.69 0.51 -24.20
CA GLN A 400 21.54 -0.45 -25.28
C GLN A 400 20.41 -1.43 -24.99
N ILE A 401 20.31 -1.90 -23.74
CA ILE A 401 19.21 -2.75 -23.27
C ILE A 401 17.86 -2.05 -23.49
N ASP A 402 17.73 -0.80 -23.05
CA ASP A 402 16.52 0.02 -23.24
C ASP A 402 16.14 0.15 -24.71
N ALA A 403 17.12 0.35 -25.59
CA ALA A 403 16.88 0.46 -27.02
C ALA A 403 16.36 -0.84 -27.66
N LEU A 404 16.67 -2.01 -27.09
CA LEU A 404 16.10 -3.29 -27.53
C LEU A 404 14.71 -3.51 -26.93
N LEU A 405 14.56 -3.26 -25.63
CA LEU A 405 13.28 -3.41 -24.93
C LEU A 405 12.19 -2.52 -25.52
N ILE A 406 12.51 -1.27 -25.88
CA ILE A 406 11.51 -0.37 -26.49
C ILE A 406 11.03 -0.86 -27.86
N LYS A 407 11.87 -1.57 -28.63
CA LYS A 407 11.44 -2.17 -29.91
C LYS A 407 10.40 -3.27 -29.69
N LEU A 408 10.64 -4.13 -28.70
CA LEU A 408 9.69 -5.18 -28.32
C LEU A 408 8.42 -4.58 -27.72
N TYR A 409 8.55 -3.61 -26.81
CA TYR A 409 7.41 -2.92 -26.21
C TYR A 409 6.52 -2.25 -27.27
N ASN A 410 7.09 -1.59 -28.28
CA ASN A 410 6.33 -0.97 -29.37
C ASN A 410 5.54 -1.97 -30.24
N VAL A 411 5.93 -3.24 -30.23
CA VAL A 411 5.16 -4.33 -30.85
C VAL A 411 4.10 -4.84 -29.86
N ARG A 412 4.44 -5.00 -28.58
CA ARG A 412 3.51 -5.47 -27.53
C ARG A 412 2.27 -4.59 -27.42
N ILE A 413 2.43 -3.26 -27.41
CA ILE A 413 1.30 -2.32 -27.25
C ILE A 413 0.32 -2.29 -28.45
N LYS A 414 0.56 -3.10 -29.48
CA LYS A 414 -0.37 -3.30 -30.61
C LYS A 414 -1.20 -4.58 -30.47
N ARG A 415 -0.90 -5.43 -29.47
CA ARG A 415 -1.73 -6.57 -29.06
C ARG A 415 -2.97 -6.06 -28.33
N GLU A 416 -3.98 -6.90 -28.16
CA GLU A 416 -5.09 -6.59 -27.27
C GLU A 416 -4.54 -6.42 -25.84
N PRO A 417 -4.74 -5.26 -25.19
CA PRO A 417 -4.23 -5.04 -23.84
C PRO A 417 -5.13 -5.75 -22.81
N PRO A 418 -4.59 -6.13 -21.63
CA PRO A 418 -5.41 -6.56 -20.52
C PRO A 418 -6.41 -5.46 -20.12
N LEU A 419 -7.57 -5.86 -19.63
CA LEU A 419 -8.60 -4.92 -19.21
C LEU A 419 -8.07 -4.03 -18.08
N THR A 420 -8.24 -2.72 -18.21
CA THR A 420 -7.90 -1.78 -17.14
C THR A 420 -9.11 -1.57 -16.26
N ASP A 421 -8.96 -1.84 -14.97
CA ASP A 421 -9.96 -1.52 -13.98
C ASP A 421 -9.93 -0.03 -13.66
N ASN A 422 -10.84 0.71 -14.28
CA ASN A 422 -10.83 2.17 -14.29
C ASN A 422 -11.34 2.82 -12.98
N LYS A 423 -11.49 2.04 -11.90
CA LYS A 423 -11.81 2.58 -10.59
C LYS A 423 -10.63 3.38 -10.05
N VAL A 424 -10.88 4.61 -9.62
CA VAL A 424 -9.89 5.39 -8.86
C VAL A 424 -10.21 5.25 -7.38
N LEU A 425 -9.44 4.42 -6.69
CA LEU A 425 -9.60 4.14 -5.26
C LEU A 425 -8.78 5.13 -4.43
N LEU A 426 -9.43 5.80 -3.47
CA LEU A 426 -8.83 6.85 -2.65
C LEU A 426 -7.64 6.32 -1.85
N SER A 427 -7.79 5.19 -1.15
CA SER A 427 -6.72 4.58 -0.37
C SER A 427 -5.48 4.25 -1.22
N TRP A 428 -5.64 3.61 -2.37
CA TRP A 428 -4.49 3.19 -3.20
C TRP A 428 -3.79 4.36 -3.88
N ASN A 429 -4.55 5.37 -4.30
CA ASN A 429 -3.97 6.62 -4.79
C ASN A 429 -3.23 7.36 -3.67
N ALA A 430 -3.77 7.39 -2.44
CA ALA A 430 -3.07 8.01 -1.31
C ALA A 430 -1.71 7.32 -1.03
N LEU A 431 -1.61 5.99 -1.18
CA LEU A 431 -0.33 5.28 -1.08
C LEU A 431 0.70 5.70 -2.14
N MET A 432 0.24 6.11 -3.33
CA MET A 432 1.11 6.53 -4.43
C MET A 432 1.80 7.88 -4.19
N ILE A 433 1.17 8.78 -3.40
CA ILE A 433 1.67 10.14 -3.15
C ILE A 433 3.06 10.13 -2.49
N PRO A 434 3.30 9.44 -1.35
CA PRO A 434 4.63 9.40 -0.75
C PRO A 434 5.71 8.89 -1.70
N SER A 435 5.41 7.89 -2.52
CA SER A 435 6.36 7.29 -3.47
C SER A 435 6.77 8.27 -4.57
N LEU A 436 5.81 9.01 -5.13
CA LEU A 436 6.08 10.05 -6.12
C LEU A 436 6.92 11.20 -5.55
N LEU A 437 6.56 11.69 -4.35
CA LEU A 437 7.28 12.80 -3.71
C LEU A 437 8.72 12.40 -3.34
N GLU A 438 8.90 11.22 -2.72
CA GLU A 438 10.22 10.75 -2.28
C GLU A 438 11.12 10.45 -3.49
N ALA A 439 10.59 9.84 -4.56
CA ALA A 439 11.33 9.61 -5.79
C ALA A 439 11.71 10.91 -6.51
N GLY A 440 10.82 11.90 -6.54
CA GLY A 440 11.08 13.22 -7.10
C GLY A 440 12.25 13.92 -6.42
N GLU A 441 12.31 13.85 -5.09
CA GLU A 441 13.41 14.39 -4.30
C GLU A 441 14.72 13.59 -4.53
N VAL A 442 14.67 12.26 -4.36
CA VAL A 442 15.85 11.38 -4.42
C VAL A 442 16.51 11.37 -5.79
N PHE A 443 15.72 11.35 -6.86
CA PHE A 443 16.24 11.30 -8.23
C PHE A 443 16.45 12.69 -8.83
N SER A 444 16.02 13.76 -8.14
CA SER A 444 15.99 15.13 -8.66
C SER A 444 15.20 15.24 -9.98
N GLU A 445 14.00 14.66 -9.99
CA GLU A 445 13.11 14.55 -11.15
C GLU A 445 11.76 15.22 -10.83
N GLU A 446 11.64 16.51 -11.19
CA GLU A 446 10.48 17.35 -10.82
C GLU A 446 9.13 16.75 -11.26
N LYS A 447 9.09 16.02 -12.39
CA LYS A 447 7.89 15.36 -12.90
C LYS A 447 7.21 14.44 -11.87
N TYR A 448 7.97 13.80 -10.98
CA TYR A 448 7.40 12.93 -9.95
C TYR A 448 6.83 13.75 -8.80
N THR A 449 7.54 14.79 -8.37
CA THR A 449 7.04 15.75 -7.37
C THR A 449 5.74 16.40 -7.84
N ASP A 450 5.72 16.89 -9.08
CA ASP A 450 4.55 17.53 -9.69
C ASP A 450 3.36 16.57 -9.76
N ALA A 451 3.60 15.32 -10.17
CA ALA A 451 2.55 14.29 -10.18
C ALA A 451 2.02 13.97 -8.78
N GLY A 452 2.88 13.88 -7.76
CA GLY A 452 2.46 13.64 -6.37
C GLY A 452 1.62 14.79 -5.81
N LEU A 453 2.01 16.04 -6.09
CA LEU A 453 1.25 17.23 -5.68
C LEU A 453 -0.07 17.37 -6.44
N ALA A 454 -0.07 17.09 -7.75
CA ALA A 454 -1.28 17.09 -8.56
C ALA A 454 -2.27 16.02 -8.07
N LEU A 455 -1.77 14.83 -7.74
CA LEU A 455 -2.59 13.76 -7.16
C LEU A 455 -3.19 14.17 -5.82
N ALA A 456 -2.39 14.72 -4.89
CA ALA A 456 -2.90 15.19 -3.60
C ALA A 456 -4.02 16.23 -3.75
N ASN A 457 -3.88 17.16 -4.71
CA ASN A 457 -4.93 18.13 -5.03
C ASN A 457 -6.17 17.49 -5.67
N TYR A 458 -5.99 16.47 -6.50
CA TYR A 458 -7.11 15.74 -7.10
C TYR A 458 -7.91 14.96 -6.05
N LEU A 459 -7.24 14.31 -5.09
CA LEU A 459 -7.92 13.53 -4.03
C LEU A 459 -8.77 14.40 -3.09
N GLU A 460 -8.51 15.70 -2.99
CA GLU A 460 -9.42 16.63 -2.30
C GLU A 460 -10.83 16.64 -2.91
N SER A 461 -10.96 16.35 -4.21
CA SER A 461 -12.26 16.29 -4.88
C SER A 461 -13.17 15.18 -4.36
N PHE A 462 -12.60 14.15 -3.71
CA PHE A 462 -13.32 13.03 -3.09
C PHE A 462 -14.07 13.44 -1.82
N ASN A 463 -13.79 14.62 -1.26
CA ASN A 463 -14.54 15.17 -0.15
C ASN A 463 -15.69 16.05 -0.66
N LYS A 464 -16.93 15.63 -0.43
CA LYS A 464 -18.14 16.44 -0.70
C LYS A 464 -18.87 16.69 0.60
N ASN A 465 -19.04 17.96 0.98
CA ASN A 465 -19.80 18.36 2.16
C ASN A 465 -19.35 17.64 3.45
N ASN A 466 -18.03 17.53 3.68
CA ASN A 466 -17.41 16.80 4.81
C ASN A 466 -17.68 15.28 4.82
N GLN A 467 -18.11 14.72 3.69
CA GLN A 467 -18.18 13.28 3.47
C GLN A 467 -17.13 12.89 2.43
N LEU A 468 -16.23 12.01 2.84
CA LEU A 468 -15.22 11.44 1.96
C LEU A 468 -15.81 10.20 1.26
N TYR A 469 -15.55 10.10 -0.04
CA TYR A 469 -15.93 8.95 -0.86
C TYR A 469 -14.72 8.06 -1.10
N ARG A 470 -14.95 6.77 -1.30
CA ARG A 470 -13.89 5.79 -1.49
C ARG A 470 -13.43 5.72 -2.93
N VAL A 471 -14.38 5.69 -3.86
CA VAL A 471 -14.13 5.35 -5.25
C VAL A 471 -14.71 6.38 -6.18
N SER A 472 -13.97 6.68 -7.24
CA SER A 472 -14.48 7.41 -8.40
C SER A 472 -14.49 6.47 -9.61
N ILE A 473 -15.64 6.36 -10.27
CA ILE A 473 -15.81 5.56 -11.50
C ILE A 473 -16.38 6.49 -12.57
N ASN A 474 -15.68 6.67 -13.69
CA ASN A 474 -16.07 7.63 -14.72
C ASN A 474 -16.36 9.04 -14.15
N SER A 475 -15.47 9.50 -13.25
CA SER A 475 -15.57 10.78 -12.53
C SER A 475 -16.78 10.94 -11.60
N LYS A 476 -17.51 9.85 -11.29
CA LYS A 476 -18.59 9.85 -10.30
C LYS A 476 -18.10 9.24 -9.00
N LEU A 477 -18.25 10.02 -7.92
CA LEU A 477 -17.93 9.56 -6.57
C LEU A 477 -19.02 8.64 -6.05
N GLU A 478 -18.58 7.51 -5.53
CA GLU A 478 -19.45 6.43 -5.06
C GLU A 478 -18.86 5.81 -3.81
N THR A 479 -19.75 5.22 -2.99
CA THR A 479 -19.43 4.56 -1.72
C THR A 479 -18.75 5.46 -0.68
N ASN A 480 -19.25 5.45 0.55
CA ASN A 480 -18.62 6.20 1.62
C ASN A 480 -17.23 5.63 1.93
N ALA A 481 -16.25 6.51 2.16
CA ALA A 481 -14.90 6.14 2.57
C ALA A 481 -14.91 5.34 3.88
N LEU A 482 -14.04 4.34 3.93
CA LEU A 482 -13.77 3.48 5.08
C LEU A 482 -12.54 3.98 5.82
N PHE A 483 -12.25 3.41 6.99
CA PHE A 483 -11.15 3.86 7.84
C PHE A 483 -9.79 3.93 7.11
N GLU A 484 -9.48 2.94 6.28
CA GLU A 484 -8.21 2.89 5.52
C GLU A 484 -8.03 4.11 4.60
N ASP A 485 -9.11 4.62 4.01
CA ASP A 485 -9.07 5.77 3.11
C ASP A 485 -8.62 7.02 3.88
N TYR A 486 -9.13 7.21 5.10
CA TYR A 486 -8.72 8.32 5.96
C TYR A 486 -7.28 8.16 6.45
N ALA A 487 -6.89 6.95 6.86
CA ALA A 487 -5.55 6.68 7.39
C ALA A 487 -4.46 6.93 6.33
N TYR A 488 -4.64 6.41 5.12
CA TYR A 488 -3.67 6.59 4.04
C TYR A 488 -3.66 8.03 3.52
N LEU A 489 -4.83 8.67 3.37
CA LEU A 489 -4.90 10.07 2.96
C LEU A 489 -4.24 11.00 3.98
N ALA A 490 -4.42 10.73 5.28
CA ALA A 490 -3.74 11.48 6.34
C ALA A 490 -2.21 11.35 6.25
N ASN A 491 -1.70 10.14 6.00
CA ASN A 491 -0.26 9.92 5.78
C ASN A 491 0.24 10.63 4.51
N ALA A 492 -0.52 10.56 3.41
CA ALA A 492 -0.19 11.26 2.17
C ALA A 492 -0.11 12.77 2.35
N TYR A 493 -1.08 13.38 3.04
CA TYR A 493 -1.08 14.82 3.31
C TYR A 493 0.05 15.25 4.25
N LEU A 494 0.48 14.38 5.18
CA LEU A 494 1.71 14.64 5.93
C LEU A 494 2.95 14.63 5.05
N SER A 495 3.06 13.70 4.10
CA SER A 495 4.16 13.71 3.13
C SER A 495 4.16 14.98 2.27
N VAL A 496 2.98 15.44 1.83
CA VAL A 496 2.84 16.71 1.10
C VAL A 496 3.22 17.90 1.99
N PHE A 497 2.79 17.92 3.25
CA PHE A 497 3.17 18.95 4.20
C PHE A 497 4.69 18.98 4.44
N ASP A 498 5.34 17.83 4.59
CA ASP A 498 6.78 17.77 4.82
C ASP A 498 7.55 18.28 3.60
N GLN A 499 7.06 17.99 2.39
CA GLN A 499 7.65 18.45 1.13
C GLN A 499 7.45 19.96 0.89
N THR A 500 6.24 20.47 1.10
CA THR A 500 5.84 21.84 0.71
C THR A 500 5.92 22.86 1.86
N HIS A 501 5.85 22.39 3.10
CA HIS A 501 5.65 23.17 4.31
C HIS A 501 4.36 24.02 4.32
N GLU A 502 3.40 23.75 3.43
CA GLU A 502 2.13 24.46 3.39
C GLU A 502 1.19 23.95 4.49
N LYS A 503 0.90 24.81 5.48
CA LYS A 503 0.09 24.47 6.67
C LYS A 503 -1.31 23.93 6.36
N ILE A 504 -1.85 24.20 5.16
CA ILE A 504 -3.15 23.67 4.76
C ILE A 504 -3.17 22.14 4.81
N TRP A 505 -2.10 21.48 4.39
CA TRP A 505 -1.99 20.02 4.40
C TRP A 505 -1.94 19.46 5.82
N LEU A 506 -1.16 20.09 6.71
CA LEU A 506 -1.14 19.71 8.13
C LEU A 506 -2.51 19.85 8.79
N ASN A 507 -3.22 20.95 8.52
CA ASN A 507 -4.57 21.18 9.05
C ASN A 507 -5.56 20.15 8.53
N ARG A 508 -5.49 19.79 7.24
CA ARG A 508 -6.30 18.73 6.63
C ARG A 508 -6.01 17.37 7.26
N THR A 509 -4.75 17.01 7.49
CA THR A 509 -4.39 15.78 8.23
C THR A 509 -5.05 15.75 9.60
N VAL A 510 -5.00 16.85 10.36
CA VAL A 510 -5.64 16.93 11.68
C VAL A 510 -7.16 16.73 11.58
N GLN A 511 -7.81 17.31 10.57
CA GLN A 511 -9.25 17.11 10.31
C GLN A 511 -9.59 15.64 9.99
N LEU A 512 -8.76 14.97 9.17
CA LEU A 512 -8.93 13.55 8.88
C LEU A 512 -8.79 12.69 10.15
N VAL A 513 -7.77 12.95 10.96
CA VAL A 513 -7.57 12.22 12.24
C VAL A 513 -8.71 12.46 13.22
N ASN A 514 -9.23 13.68 13.32
CA ASN A 514 -10.42 13.96 14.12
C ASN A 514 -11.63 13.16 13.62
N THR A 515 -11.85 13.11 12.32
CA THR A 515 -12.92 12.30 11.72
C THR A 515 -12.71 10.81 11.99
N MET A 516 -11.46 10.31 11.93
CA MET A 516 -11.13 8.93 12.30
C MET A 516 -11.50 8.63 13.75
N ASN A 517 -11.14 9.54 14.66
CA ASN A 517 -11.45 9.44 16.08
C ASN A 517 -12.95 9.44 16.37
N GLU A 518 -13.74 10.18 15.59
CA GLU A 518 -15.18 10.29 15.75
C GLU A 518 -15.92 9.10 15.15
N LYS A 519 -15.56 8.67 13.93
CA LYS A 519 -16.32 7.67 13.17
C LYS A 519 -15.90 6.23 13.47
N PHE A 520 -14.60 5.95 13.65
CA PHE A 520 -14.09 4.59 13.59
C PHE A 520 -13.49 4.08 14.92
N TRP A 521 -13.17 4.98 15.85
CA TRP A 521 -12.53 4.60 17.11
C TRP A 521 -13.44 3.78 18.03
N ASP A 522 -12.95 2.64 18.48
CA ASP A 522 -13.57 1.84 19.52
C ASP A 522 -13.15 2.34 20.90
N LYS A 523 -14.11 2.79 21.72
CA LYS A 523 -13.82 3.31 23.07
C LYS A 523 -13.63 2.20 24.12
N GLU A 524 -14.10 0.99 23.84
CA GLU A 524 -14.07 -0.14 24.78
C GLU A 524 -12.78 -0.95 24.60
N GLN A 525 -12.47 -1.32 23.36
CA GLN A 525 -11.31 -2.16 23.04
C GLN A 525 -10.12 -1.37 22.47
N PHE A 526 -10.29 -0.08 22.19
CA PHE A 526 -9.33 0.74 21.44
C PHE A 526 -9.06 0.19 20.03
N GLY A 527 -8.37 0.98 19.21
CA GLY A 527 -8.20 0.72 17.78
C GLY A 527 -9.35 1.25 16.93
N TYR A 528 -9.13 1.30 15.62
CA TYR A 528 -10.12 1.76 14.67
C TYR A 528 -10.75 0.58 13.92
N ASN A 529 -12.07 0.59 13.86
CA ASN A 529 -12.85 -0.35 13.05
C ASN A 529 -12.75 0.03 11.58
N MET A 530 -12.74 -0.96 10.68
CA MET A 530 -12.70 -0.68 9.23
C MET A 530 -13.90 0.15 8.75
N THR A 531 -15.07 -0.09 9.36
CA THR A 531 -16.33 0.57 9.04
C THR A 531 -16.99 1.12 10.30
N ASN A 532 -17.83 2.14 10.14
CA ASN A 532 -18.71 2.65 11.18
C ASN A 532 -20.18 2.24 10.95
N ASN A 533 -20.45 1.47 9.89
CA ASN A 533 -21.76 0.94 9.56
C ASN A 533 -21.79 -0.57 9.77
N ASN A 534 -22.36 -0.99 10.90
CA ASN A 534 -22.40 -2.39 11.31
C ASN A 534 -23.78 -3.03 11.06
N LYS A 535 -24.63 -2.44 10.20
CA LYS A 535 -26.01 -2.91 9.99
C LYS A 535 -26.09 -4.38 9.58
N TYR A 536 -25.12 -4.83 8.77
CA TYR A 536 -25.03 -6.20 8.24
C TYR A 536 -23.66 -6.87 8.51
N LEU A 537 -22.75 -6.15 9.16
CA LEU A 537 -21.43 -6.64 9.54
C LEU A 537 -21.38 -6.66 11.06
N ASN A 538 -21.73 -7.80 11.66
CA ASN A 538 -21.79 -7.95 13.11
C ASN A 538 -20.40 -7.92 13.75
N ALA A 539 -19.41 -8.48 13.05
CA ALA A 539 -18.01 -8.43 13.47
C ALA A 539 -17.44 -7.02 13.32
N ARG A 540 -17.01 -6.42 14.44
CA ARG A 540 -16.30 -5.14 14.45
C ARG A 540 -14.82 -5.34 14.13
N TYR A 541 -14.55 -5.68 12.87
CA TYR A 541 -13.19 -6.01 12.46
C TYR A 541 -12.28 -4.77 12.47
N LYS A 542 -11.11 -4.93 13.08
CA LYS A 542 -10.01 -3.97 13.12
C LYS A 542 -8.83 -4.59 12.40
N GLU A 543 -8.61 -4.19 11.16
CA GLU A 543 -7.43 -4.63 10.41
C GLU A 543 -6.16 -4.20 11.13
N SER A 544 -5.31 -5.16 11.49
CA SER A 544 -4.13 -4.93 12.32
C SER A 544 -2.85 -5.49 11.71
N TYR A 545 -2.93 -6.57 10.92
CA TYR A 545 -1.80 -7.20 10.27
C TYR A 545 -1.48 -6.54 8.91
N ASP A 546 -0.21 -6.54 8.54
CA ASP A 546 0.26 -6.10 7.23
C ASP A 546 0.13 -7.24 6.21
N GLY A 547 -0.77 -7.08 5.24
CA GLY A 547 -0.96 -8.02 4.14
C GLY A 547 -0.29 -7.53 2.85
N ALA A 548 -1.04 -7.59 1.74
CA ALA A 548 -0.62 -6.99 0.46
C ALA A 548 -0.57 -5.44 0.51
N ILE A 549 -1.25 -4.85 1.49
CA ILE A 549 -1.21 -3.43 1.84
C ILE A 549 -0.88 -3.32 3.34
N PRO A 550 -0.26 -2.21 3.79
CA PRO A 550 0.05 -2.04 5.21
C PRO A 550 -1.25 -1.96 6.02
N SER A 551 -1.26 -2.36 7.28
CA SER A 551 -2.44 -2.19 8.14
C SER A 551 -2.83 -0.71 8.23
N ALA A 552 -4.11 -0.40 8.01
CA ALA A 552 -4.62 0.96 8.21
C ALA A 552 -4.43 1.45 9.66
N ASN A 553 -4.53 0.55 10.65
CA ASN A 553 -4.28 0.88 12.05
C ASN A 553 -2.78 1.15 12.28
N GLY A 554 -1.89 0.39 11.64
CA GLY A 554 -0.44 0.63 11.68
C GLY A 554 -0.05 1.98 11.04
N ILE A 555 -0.64 2.32 9.89
CA ILE A 555 -0.46 3.64 9.27
C ILE A 555 -1.04 4.76 10.13
N ALA A 556 -2.22 4.58 10.72
CA ALA A 556 -2.80 5.56 11.63
C ALA A 556 -1.90 5.80 12.86
N TYR A 557 -1.26 4.75 13.39
CA TYR A 557 -0.27 4.87 14.46
C TYR A 557 0.91 5.75 14.03
N GLN A 558 1.47 5.50 12.84
CA GLN A 558 2.53 6.36 12.28
C GLN A 558 2.08 7.82 12.13
N VAL A 559 0.87 8.06 11.62
CA VAL A 559 0.30 9.41 11.47
C VAL A 559 0.19 10.13 12.81
N LEU A 560 -0.32 9.46 13.85
CA LEU A 560 -0.46 10.04 15.19
C LEU A 560 0.90 10.41 15.80
N VAL A 561 1.91 9.55 15.64
CA VAL A 561 3.29 9.84 16.07
C VAL A 561 3.85 11.05 15.32
N LYS A 562 3.70 11.08 13.99
CA LYS A 562 4.15 12.20 13.15
C LYS A 562 3.46 13.51 13.48
N LEU A 563 2.15 13.50 13.76
CA LEU A 563 1.39 14.69 14.16
C LEU A 563 1.84 15.22 15.53
N ASN A 564 2.07 14.36 16.52
CA ASN A 564 2.65 14.77 17.80
C ASN A 564 3.98 15.53 17.59
N ASN A 565 4.81 15.03 16.68
CA ASN A 565 6.10 15.66 16.36
C ASN A 565 5.95 17.00 15.62
N ARG A 566 4.82 17.25 14.96
CA ARG A 566 4.57 18.46 14.13
C ARG A 566 3.69 19.53 14.79
N THR A 567 2.87 19.17 15.78
CA THR A 567 1.80 20.06 16.30
C THR A 567 1.87 20.40 17.79
N ALA A 568 2.74 19.74 18.57
CA ALA A 568 2.78 19.86 20.03
C ALA A 568 1.46 19.52 20.77
N GLU A 569 0.50 18.88 20.10
CA GLU A 569 -0.77 18.50 20.69
C GLU A 569 -0.68 17.14 21.40
N PRO A 570 -0.77 17.09 22.75
CA PRO A 570 -0.59 15.84 23.50
C PRO A 570 -1.66 14.78 23.23
N ALA A 571 -2.81 15.17 22.67
CA ALA A 571 -3.89 14.26 22.32
C ALA A 571 -3.44 13.18 21.32
N PHE A 572 -2.57 13.51 20.38
CA PHE A 572 -2.10 12.55 19.37
C PHE A 572 -1.25 11.45 19.97
N ILE A 573 -0.30 11.77 20.86
CA ILE A 573 0.54 10.75 21.51
C ILE A 573 -0.25 9.90 22.50
N GLN A 574 -1.27 10.46 23.16
CA GLN A 574 -2.18 9.68 24.01
C GLN A 574 -2.96 8.66 23.18
N ARG A 575 -3.52 9.09 22.04
CA ARG A 575 -4.23 8.19 21.12
C ARG A 575 -3.29 7.13 20.54
N ALA A 576 -2.07 7.49 20.16
CA ALA A 576 -1.07 6.55 19.67
C ALA A 576 -0.75 5.44 20.68
N LYS A 577 -0.61 5.79 21.98
CA LYS A 577 -0.39 4.81 23.05
C LYS A 577 -1.56 3.85 23.24
N GLN A 578 -2.80 4.36 23.19
CA GLN A 578 -4.00 3.51 23.27
C GLN A 578 -4.07 2.56 22.08
N LEU A 579 -3.77 3.06 20.88
CA LEU A 579 -3.78 2.27 19.66
C LEU A 579 -2.72 1.16 19.67
N LEU A 580 -1.48 1.48 20.06
CA LEU A 580 -0.42 0.48 20.20
C LEU A 580 -0.77 -0.57 21.27
N GLY A 581 -1.37 -0.12 22.38
CA GLY A 581 -1.82 -1.01 23.46
C GLY A 581 -2.95 -1.96 23.04
N ALA A 582 -3.78 -1.58 22.06
CA ALA A 582 -4.88 -2.41 21.55
C ALA A 582 -4.37 -3.66 20.83
N PHE A 583 -3.21 -3.56 20.17
CA PHE A 583 -2.62 -4.62 19.36
C PHE A 583 -1.33 -5.20 19.97
N SER A 584 -1.00 -4.82 21.21
CA SER A 584 0.31 -5.14 21.78
C SER A 584 0.58 -6.62 21.94
N ALA A 585 -0.44 -7.40 22.26
CA ALA A 585 -0.33 -8.83 22.42
C ALA A 585 -0.12 -9.55 21.09
N ASP A 586 -0.82 -9.14 20.04
CA ASP A 586 -0.66 -9.71 18.70
C ASP A 586 0.73 -9.38 18.12
N ILE A 587 1.14 -8.11 18.24
CA ILE A 587 2.49 -7.67 17.87
C ILE A 587 3.57 -8.44 18.66
N SER A 588 3.34 -8.72 19.95
CA SER A 588 4.31 -9.47 20.77
C SER A 588 4.41 -10.93 20.36
N GLN A 589 3.31 -11.52 19.89
CA GLN A 589 3.24 -12.91 19.47
C GLN A 589 3.89 -13.12 18.08
N ASP A 590 3.61 -12.21 17.15
CA ASP A 590 4.04 -12.33 15.75
C ASP A 590 4.50 -10.98 15.16
N PRO A 591 5.63 -10.42 15.62
CA PRO A 591 5.98 -9.03 15.35
C PRO A 591 6.19 -8.69 13.86
N TYR A 592 6.70 -9.62 13.05
CA TYR A 592 7.03 -9.30 11.65
C TYR A 592 5.77 -9.06 10.79
N SER A 593 4.64 -9.68 11.15
CA SER A 593 3.32 -9.45 10.53
C SER A 593 2.71 -8.08 10.87
N TYR A 594 3.35 -7.28 11.73
CA TYR A 594 2.92 -5.93 12.13
C TYR A 594 4.00 -4.88 11.85
N SER A 595 4.76 -5.08 10.77
CA SER A 595 5.86 -4.22 10.35
C SER A 595 5.52 -2.71 10.29
N SER A 596 4.31 -2.32 9.90
CA SER A 596 3.90 -0.91 9.86
C SER A 596 3.75 -0.30 11.27
N PHE A 597 3.27 -1.07 12.25
CA PHE A 597 3.26 -0.66 13.66
C PHE A 597 4.68 -0.53 14.21
N ILE A 598 5.52 -1.53 13.93
CA ILE A 598 6.91 -1.56 14.42
C ILE A 598 7.71 -0.41 13.83
N LEU A 599 7.53 -0.10 12.54
CA LEU A 599 8.13 1.08 11.92
C LEU A 599 7.71 2.38 12.62
N GLY A 600 6.42 2.53 12.92
CA GLY A 600 5.93 3.67 13.71
C GLY A 600 6.53 3.71 15.11
N PHE A 601 6.75 2.55 15.73
CA PHE A 601 7.25 2.43 17.09
C PHE A 601 8.75 2.71 17.15
N ASN A 602 9.50 2.29 16.12
CA ASN A 602 10.90 2.64 15.91
C ASN A 602 11.05 4.17 15.80
N ASN A 603 10.20 4.80 14.99
CA ASN A 603 10.15 6.27 14.81
C ASN A 603 9.66 7.05 16.03
N ALA A 604 8.88 6.43 16.93
CA ALA A 604 8.43 7.06 18.18
C ALA A 604 9.48 6.92 19.30
N THR A 605 10.19 5.78 19.32
CA THR A 605 11.21 5.46 20.32
C THR A 605 12.52 6.17 20.04
N PHE A 606 12.87 6.31 18.76
CA PHE A 606 14.07 6.98 18.28
C PHE A 606 13.70 8.18 17.41
N THR A 607 14.69 8.88 16.83
CA THR A 607 14.40 9.99 15.90
C THR A 607 13.97 9.41 14.54
N GLU A 608 12.93 10.00 13.93
CA GLU A 608 12.49 9.68 12.57
C GLU A 608 13.65 9.85 11.56
N ILE A 609 13.91 8.83 10.73
CA ILE A 609 14.92 8.94 9.66
C ILE A 609 14.23 9.46 8.41
N ALA A 610 14.19 10.78 8.30
CA ALA A 610 13.68 11.48 7.14
C ALA A 610 14.55 12.71 6.84
N ASN A 611 14.46 13.20 5.60
CA ASN A 611 15.07 14.47 5.20
C ASN A 611 14.44 15.66 5.93
N VAL A 612 13.20 15.52 6.39
CA VAL A 612 12.48 16.52 7.18
C VAL A 612 12.18 15.93 8.55
N GLN A 613 12.75 16.55 9.58
CA GLN A 613 12.55 16.18 10.99
C GLN A 613 12.01 17.36 11.77
N TYR A 614 11.48 17.08 12.96
CA TYR A 614 10.92 18.10 13.83
C TYR A 614 11.50 17.94 15.24
N ALA A 615 12.07 19.02 15.77
CA ALA A 615 12.48 19.12 17.15
C ALA A 615 11.44 19.89 17.96
N TYR A 616 11.36 19.55 19.25
CA TYR A 616 10.49 20.24 20.21
C TYR A 616 9.03 20.30 19.77
N GLN A 617 8.52 19.18 19.25
CA GLN A 617 7.13 19.02 18.83
C GLN A 617 6.70 20.10 17.80
N GLY A 618 7.50 20.28 16.76
CA GLY A 618 7.15 21.16 15.62
C GLY A 618 7.53 22.62 15.82
N ARG A 619 8.20 22.96 16.94
CA ARG A 619 8.73 24.33 17.14
C ARG A 619 9.91 24.64 16.25
N ILE A 620 10.64 23.61 15.84
CA ILE A 620 11.77 23.71 14.91
C ILE A 620 11.61 22.59 13.88
N ARG A 621 11.42 22.97 12.62
CA ARG A 621 11.55 22.04 11.48
C ARG A 621 13.01 22.03 11.04
N VAL A 622 13.53 20.85 10.76
CA VAL A 622 14.90 20.61 10.32
C VAL A 622 14.85 19.87 8.99
N GLN A 623 15.35 20.49 7.93
CA GLN A 623 15.45 19.89 6.61
C GLN A 623 16.91 19.68 6.24
N THR A 624 17.25 18.44 5.89
CA THR A 624 18.56 18.07 5.38
C THR A 624 18.51 17.88 3.88
N GLN A 625 19.43 18.50 3.17
CA GLN A 625 19.57 18.38 1.73
C GLN A 625 21.01 18.04 1.38
N THR A 626 21.20 16.92 0.68
CA THR A 626 22.48 16.58 0.08
C THR A 626 22.67 17.40 -1.20
N LEU A 627 23.75 18.16 -1.25
CA LEU A 627 24.18 18.98 -2.37
C LEU A 627 25.30 18.28 -3.14
N LYS A 628 25.83 18.91 -4.19
CA LYS A 628 26.96 18.38 -4.97
C LYS A 628 28.24 18.34 -4.12
N ASN A 629 29.19 17.48 -4.50
CA ASN A 629 30.54 17.41 -3.91
C ASN A 629 30.56 17.13 -2.39
N ASN A 630 29.69 16.24 -1.92
CA ASN A 630 29.57 15.88 -0.49
C ASN A 630 29.31 17.10 0.41
N GLU A 631 28.59 18.10 -0.10
CA GLU A 631 28.08 19.19 0.71
C GLU A 631 26.68 18.85 1.23
N ILE A 632 26.40 19.23 2.47
CA ILE A 632 25.08 19.05 3.10
C ILE A 632 24.59 20.41 3.60
N ALA A 633 23.37 20.77 3.24
CA ALA A 633 22.65 21.88 3.84
C ALA A 633 21.69 21.36 4.92
N ILE A 634 21.74 21.97 6.10
CA ILE A 634 20.81 21.75 7.20
C ILE A 634 20.06 23.07 7.41
N ASN A 635 18.80 23.09 7.00
CA ASN A 635 17.93 24.25 7.12
C ASN A 635 17.02 24.08 8.34
N LEU A 636 17.00 25.08 9.22
CA LEU A 636 16.11 25.14 10.38
C LEU A 636 15.07 26.22 10.13
N ASP A 637 13.79 25.86 10.22
CA ASP A 637 12.68 26.80 10.27
C ASP A 637 12.11 26.82 11.69
N LEU A 638 12.23 27.96 12.37
CA LEU A 638 11.83 28.14 13.76
C LEU A 638 10.50 28.90 13.82
N ASN A 639 9.59 28.43 14.68
CA ASN A 639 8.36 29.16 14.95
C ASN A 639 8.66 30.57 15.50
N PRO A 640 7.89 31.62 15.15
CA PRO A 640 8.24 33.02 15.45
C PRO A 640 8.48 33.37 16.92
N LEU A 641 7.93 32.60 17.85
CA LEU A 641 8.10 32.79 19.31
C LEU A 641 9.29 32.03 19.90
N TRP A 642 10.03 31.31 19.07
CA TRP A 642 11.12 30.43 19.46
C TRP A 642 12.41 30.79 18.72
N HIS A 643 13.52 30.58 19.41
CA HIS A 643 14.87 30.71 18.88
C HIS A 643 15.73 29.57 19.42
N VAL A 644 16.92 29.39 18.85
CA VAL A 644 17.98 28.54 19.42
C VAL A 644 19.22 29.38 19.68
N ASN A 645 20.07 28.95 20.61
CA ASN A 645 21.36 29.60 20.80
C ASN A 645 22.22 29.44 19.55
N SER A 646 23.02 30.46 19.22
CA SER A 646 23.98 30.35 18.12
C SER A 646 25.05 29.28 18.38
N ASN A 647 25.89 28.97 17.39
CA ASN A 647 26.99 28.03 17.57
C ASN A 647 28.12 28.56 18.48
N GLN A 648 28.08 29.86 18.80
CA GLN A 648 28.98 30.54 19.73
C GLN A 648 28.13 31.32 20.76
N PRO A 649 27.51 30.63 21.74
CA PRO A 649 26.77 31.30 22.79
C PRO A 649 27.70 32.22 23.60
N LEU A 650 27.14 33.32 24.13
CA LEU A 650 27.90 34.31 24.92
C LEU A 650 28.01 33.94 26.42
N GLN A 651 27.38 32.83 26.82
CA GLN A 651 27.32 32.36 28.19
C GLN A 651 27.54 30.85 28.20
N ASP A 652 28.38 30.35 29.11
CA ASP A 652 28.77 28.94 29.18
C ASP A 652 27.59 28.00 29.53
N SER A 653 26.56 28.54 30.19
CA SER A 653 25.36 27.78 30.56
C SER A 653 24.40 27.52 29.39
N LEU A 654 24.60 28.17 28.24
CA LEU A 654 23.74 28.02 27.07
C LEU A 654 24.29 26.93 26.13
N ILE A 655 23.41 26.02 25.70
CA ILE A 655 23.81 24.93 24.80
C ILE A 655 23.88 25.45 23.37
N ALA A 656 25.07 25.37 22.76
CA ALA A 656 25.31 25.80 21.40
C ALA A 656 24.56 24.96 20.37
N THR A 657 24.06 25.58 19.31
CA THR A 657 23.62 24.86 18.11
C THR A 657 24.85 24.27 17.43
N LYS A 658 24.96 22.93 17.43
CA LYS A 658 26.16 22.24 16.97
C LYS A 658 25.81 21.02 16.13
N VAL A 659 26.48 20.89 15.00
CA VAL A 659 26.51 19.67 14.20
C VAL A 659 27.80 18.91 14.48
N ASN A 660 27.71 17.62 14.80
CA ASN A 660 28.86 16.73 14.91
C ASN A 660 28.74 15.55 13.95
N ASN A 661 29.88 15.04 13.51
CA ASN A 661 29.95 13.79 12.78
C ASN A 661 29.78 12.61 13.74
N MET A 662 28.82 11.73 13.47
CA MET A 662 28.65 10.48 14.23
C MET A 662 29.41 9.32 13.60
N ASP A 663 29.72 9.39 12.31
CA ASP A 663 30.49 8.39 11.57
C ASP A 663 31.90 8.91 11.29
N VAL A 664 32.74 8.87 12.33
CA VAL A 664 34.14 9.33 12.27
C VAL A 664 35.06 8.37 11.53
N GLU A 665 34.61 7.14 11.28
CA GLU A 665 35.37 6.11 10.56
C GLU A 665 35.36 6.41 9.06
N HIS A 666 34.19 6.67 8.49
CA HIS A 666 34.04 6.87 7.05
C HIS A 666 33.99 8.33 6.62
N TRP A 667 33.64 9.26 7.51
CA TRP A 667 33.44 10.66 7.14
C TRP A 667 34.28 11.64 7.98
N THR A 668 34.52 12.82 7.43
CA THR A 668 35.07 13.96 8.17
C THR A 668 34.40 15.24 7.69
N ILE A 669 33.91 16.05 8.62
CA ILE A 669 33.44 17.41 8.33
C ILE A 669 34.68 18.29 8.17
N THR A 670 34.98 18.68 6.93
CA THR A 670 36.13 19.53 6.61
C THR A 670 35.84 21.01 6.86
N LYS A 671 34.56 21.40 6.74
CA LYS A 671 34.10 22.77 6.99
C LYS A 671 32.65 22.75 7.46
N ALA A 672 32.35 23.57 8.47
CA ALA A 672 30.99 23.85 8.91
C ALA A 672 30.76 25.36 8.93
N SER A 673 29.88 25.84 8.06
CA SER A 673 29.54 27.25 7.91
C SER A 673 28.20 27.53 8.57
N TYR A 674 28.23 28.26 9.68
CA TYR A 674 27.05 28.73 10.39
C TYR A 674 26.75 30.20 10.02
N PRO A 675 25.48 30.64 10.04
CA PRO A 675 25.17 32.06 9.85
C PRO A 675 25.65 32.87 11.06
N LYS A 676 25.78 34.19 10.90
CA LYS A 676 26.15 35.07 12.01
C LYS A 676 25.00 35.13 13.04
N GLY A 677 25.29 34.84 14.30
CA GLY A 677 24.33 34.96 15.39
C GLY A 677 23.81 36.41 15.56
N LYS A 678 22.52 36.54 15.86
CA LYS A 678 21.88 37.83 16.16
C LYS A 678 21.91 38.06 17.67
N LEU A 679 22.36 39.23 18.11
CA LEU A 679 22.32 39.59 19.52
C LEU A 679 20.90 39.98 19.93
N ALA A 680 20.35 39.30 20.93
CA ALA A 680 19.03 39.56 21.47
C ALA A 680 19.09 39.70 23.00
N LYS A 681 18.25 40.58 23.56
CA LYS A 681 18.02 40.66 25.01
C LYS A 681 16.70 39.95 25.29
N LEU A 682 16.73 38.92 26.12
CA LEU A 682 15.56 38.08 26.42
C LEU A 682 15.06 38.36 27.83
N GLY A 683 13.78 38.05 28.10
CA GLY A 683 13.15 38.34 29.38
C GLY A 683 13.82 37.68 30.58
N PHE A 684 14.47 36.54 30.38
CA PHE A 684 15.17 35.78 31.44
C PHE A 684 16.67 36.09 31.56
N SER A 685 17.26 36.89 30.65
CA SER A 685 18.69 37.23 30.66
C SER A 685 18.91 38.73 30.86
N LYS A 686 19.78 39.10 31.80
CA LYS A 686 20.19 40.50 31.99
C LYS A 686 21.06 41.01 30.83
N ASP A 687 21.87 40.12 30.27
CA ASP A 687 22.80 40.40 29.18
C ASP A 687 22.25 39.95 27.82
N LYS A 688 22.82 40.52 26.75
CA LYS A 688 22.51 40.08 25.39
C LYS A 688 23.05 38.66 25.18
N ILE A 689 22.29 37.84 24.49
CA ILE A 689 22.71 36.51 24.06
C ILE A 689 22.73 36.42 22.53
N SER A 690 23.55 35.52 22.00
CA SER A 690 23.68 35.29 20.55
C SER A 690 22.78 34.13 20.12
N ILE A 691 21.78 34.42 19.28
CA ILE A 691 20.72 33.48 18.90
C ILE A 691 20.56 33.34 17.38
N TYR A 692 19.91 32.26 16.98
CA TYR A 692 19.30 32.06 15.68
C TYR A 692 17.78 32.03 15.79
N LYS A 693 17.10 32.73 14.88
CA LYS A 693 15.64 32.85 14.82
C LYS A 693 15.16 32.88 13.37
N ASP A 694 13.87 32.67 13.16
CA ASP A 694 13.23 32.60 11.85
C ASP A 694 13.81 31.43 11.03
N GLN A 695 14.65 31.69 10.02
CA GLN A 695 15.29 30.66 9.21
C GLN A 695 16.81 30.65 9.40
N VAL A 696 17.38 29.44 9.42
CA VAL A 696 18.81 29.20 9.66
C VAL A 696 19.28 28.19 8.62
N SER A 697 20.40 28.44 7.95
CA SER A 697 21.01 27.47 7.04
C SER A 697 22.45 27.21 7.46
N ILE A 698 22.74 25.96 7.80
CA ILE A 698 24.07 25.48 8.15
C ILE A 698 24.57 24.67 6.95
N LYS A 699 25.74 25.02 6.42
CA LYS A 699 26.37 24.30 5.31
C LYS A 699 27.58 23.52 5.79
N LEU A 700 27.62 22.24 5.46
CA LEU A 700 28.71 21.34 5.78
C LEU A 700 29.39 20.90 4.48
N SER A 701 30.72 20.88 4.49
CA SER A 701 31.50 20.18 3.47
C SER A 701 32.10 18.95 4.11
N LEU A 702 31.90 17.79 3.49
CA LEU A 702 32.36 16.50 4.00
C LEU A 702 33.37 15.87 3.04
N SER A 703 34.35 15.16 3.60
CA SER A 703 35.24 14.28 2.85
C SER A 703 35.03 12.84 3.29
N GLN A 704 34.83 11.96 2.33
CA GLN A 704 34.75 10.52 2.58
C GLN A 704 36.16 9.93 2.68
N ARG A 705 36.37 9.07 3.68
CA ARG A 705 37.62 8.33 3.89
C ARG A 705 37.58 6.95 3.24
N SER A 706 36.40 6.33 3.20
CA SER A 706 36.19 5.04 2.55
C SER A 706 36.11 5.17 1.03
N LYS A 707 36.50 4.09 0.33
CA LYS A 707 36.20 3.92 -1.10
C LYS A 707 34.77 3.44 -1.33
N ASP A 708 34.21 2.72 -0.37
CA ASP A 708 32.85 2.21 -0.42
C ASP A 708 31.87 3.34 -0.15
N TYR A 709 30.73 3.36 -0.84
CA TYR A 709 29.71 4.36 -0.61
C TYR A 709 29.06 4.15 0.77
N VAL A 710 29.18 5.14 1.66
CA VAL A 710 28.58 5.12 3.00
C VAL A 710 27.89 6.45 3.21
N LYS A 711 26.62 6.47 3.61
CA LYS A 711 25.94 7.74 3.93
C LYS A 711 26.44 8.33 5.24
N PRO A 712 26.70 9.65 5.32
CA PRO A 712 27.14 10.27 6.56
C PRO A 712 26.03 10.22 7.61
N SER A 713 26.41 9.95 8.85
CA SER A 713 25.53 10.07 10.02
C SER A 713 25.96 11.29 10.83
N LEU A 714 25.05 12.23 11.04
CA LEU A 714 25.31 13.49 11.74
C LEU A 714 24.40 13.62 12.96
N SER A 715 24.88 14.33 13.99
CA SER A 715 24.06 14.76 15.12
C SER A 715 23.90 16.27 15.10
N LEU A 716 22.67 16.75 15.25
CA LEU A 716 22.35 18.17 15.42
C LEU A 716 21.83 18.39 16.83
N THR A 717 22.65 18.97 17.70
CA THR A 717 22.26 19.39 19.05
C THR A 717 21.74 20.82 19.03
N LEU A 718 20.57 21.03 19.63
CA LEU A 718 19.86 22.30 19.70
C LEU A 718 19.34 22.52 21.13
N GLN A 719 19.11 23.79 21.48
CA GLN A 719 18.32 24.16 22.65
C GLN A 719 17.33 25.25 22.27
N ALA A 720 16.04 24.89 22.25
CA ALA A 720 14.97 25.83 21.95
C ALA A 720 14.64 26.69 23.17
N CYS A 721 14.58 28.00 22.97
CA CYS A 721 14.21 28.98 23.97
C CYS A 721 13.15 29.94 23.42
N SER A 722 12.26 30.37 24.31
CA SER A 722 11.34 31.49 24.11
C SER A 722 11.84 32.68 24.92
N ASP A 723 11.15 33.83 24.91
CA ASP A 723 11.52 34.97 25.77
C ASP A 723 11.40 34.69 27.29
N LYS A 724 10.78 33.56 27.68
CA LYS A 724 10.47 33.22 29.08
C LYS A 724 11.19 31.98 29.59
N VAL A 725 11.44 30.99 28.72
CA VAL A 725 11.93 29.67 29.13
C VAL A 725 12.77 29.03 28.04
N CYS A 726 13.80 28.28 28.45
CA CYS A 726 14.54 27.36 27.61
C CYS A 726 14.11 25.91 27.91
N LEU A 727 13.85 25.15 26.86
CA LEU A 727 13.57 23.72 26.96
C LEU A 727 14.87 22.92 27.16
N PRO A 728 14.80 21.68 27.66
CA PRO A 728 15.96 20.80 27.69
C PRO A 728 16.62 20.67 26.30
N PRO A 729 17.95 20.56 26.20
CA PRO A 729 18.60 20.35 24.92
C PRO A 729 18.15 19.04 24.28
N THR A 730 18.06 19.01 22.95
CA THR A 730 17.74 17.81 22.18
C THR A 730 18.80 17.60 21.11
N THR A 731 19.05 16.34 20.77
CA THR A 731 19.93 15.96 19.67
C THR A 731 19.13 15.17 18.66
N LEU A 732 19.12 15.63 17.41
CA LEU A 732 18.55 14.91 16.28
C LEU A 732 19.64 14.11 15.57
N THR A 733 19.31 12.90 15.14
CA THR A 733 20.17 12.10 14.25
C THR A 733 19.75 12.35 12.81
N LEU A 734 20.67 12.88 12.01
CA LEU A 734 20.47 13.22 10.60
C LEU A 734 21.21 12.20 9.72
N LYS A 735 20.50 11.57 8.80
CA LYS A 735 21.07 10.63 7.81
C LYS A 735 20.68 11.07 6.38
N PRO A 736 21.35 12.12 5.85
CA PRO A 736 20.98 12.80 4.60
C PRO A 736 21.24 12.00 3.31
#